data_AF-A0A671W4D0-F1
#
_entry.id   AF-A0A671W4D0-F1
#
_cell.length_a   1.000
_cell.length_b   1.000
_cell.length_c   1.000
_cell.angle_alpha   90.00
_cell.angle_beta   90.00
_cell.angle_gamma   90.00
#
_symmetry.space_group_name_H-M   'P 1'
#
loop_
_entity.id
_entity.type
_entity.pdbx_description
1 polymer ?
#
loop_
_entity_poly.entity_id
_entity_poly.type
_entity_poly.pdbx_seq_one_letter_code
_entity_poly.pdbx_strand_id
1 'polypeptide(L)'
;MPPKRKGPLQLVKREVDEIKKQVDSLVTDVQSQDESTEKAFRRCQEVQMSAEKTLKTLNKLTKADELAPVGNYDQRKQEEERRLQDILERIYTLSLELSPPGPSTTAGDVSKEDGEDNEDDDDDDDEEESDDDNDDDDEEEKRALKPPSQSGPHVYTVLSDFKGEQEGDLSVQRGQVLRIIRMTTDGWWLAQDSKGNRGVVPKTYLKMGSGVGDEGEDDDDDDDDDDDDEKDNSDDENEESEDEEDQDGEELTDDKEKQSGRSHSNWGTVRKALTELDATDVLSAMGAIPSGFRPSTLNKLLVEEGVAYRGSHYVQPELSQSQLSFSDLFLDPDTGRVRARQVRTCVCFTLWSCRMIPTPGVGVQVLSRHVRLCAFDGTQVLSNIHTVRATYNSKSPKTWSFSPKMTGILPALLDGDCFLRCNSASPNLGILFELGVTFIRNSTGERGDLSCGWAFLKLTDDAGNPLPNRTYELPVNGGTPYEKDVTVEASVTRASGVFQQILQARRQPKLLVKIKSANSRIRAQLSLLPNSLLHNLSCVHLLALHRQLLADALLMDRPTMQNADLICNPVLSTFPKLLDQPDLLDALRSTWLDAEIHMSRAQKRNLPFLKQEFVKVYMSSVYFLLHSPSLPCHRWADPPSEEQRARVIYSTLDALKHTQHTTGQSGGPQVFVDPMYQHLAFDVSELTFELLCVVR
;
A
#
# COMPACT_ATOMS: atom_id res chain seq x y z
N MET A 1 -53.45 13.68 -31.34
CA MET A 1 -52.16 13.30 -31.97
C MET A 1 -51.29 12.66 -30.89
N PRO A 2 -50.48 11.62 -31.19
CA PRO A 2 -49.44 11.17 -30.27
C PRO A 2 -48.37 12.27 -30.09
N PRO A 3 -47.71 12.38 -28.93
CA PRO A 3 -46.59 13.31 -28.77
C PRO A 3 -45.44 12.90 -29.71
N LYS A 4 -44.86 13.88 -30.42
CA LYS A 4 -43.63 13.63 -31.20
C LYS A 4 -42.54 13.13 -30.26
N ARG A 5 -41.89 11.99 -30.60
CA ARG A 5 -40.68 11.54 -29.89
C ARG A 5 -39.65 12.65 -29.98
N LYS A 6 -39.12 13.07 -28.82
CA LYS A 6 -38.12 14.14 -28.72
C LYS A 6 -36.73 13.54 -28.91
N GLY A 7 -35.86 14.27 -29.59
CA GLY A 7 -34.46 13.89 -29.79
C GLY A 7 -33.62 13.96 -28.50
N PRO A 8 -32.52 13.21 -28.38
CA PRO A 8 -31.69 13.20 -27.17
C PRO A 8 -31.22 14.59 -26.70
N LEU A 9 -30.80 15.49 -27.60
CA LEU A 9 -30.41 16.85 -27.23
C LEU A 9 -31.60 17.66 -26.65
N GLN A 10 -32.83 17.33 -27.06
CA GLN A 10 -34.08 17.92 -26.53
C GLN A 10 -34.61 17.21 -25.26
N LEU A 11 -33.97 16.11 -24.84
CA LEU A 11 -34.11 15.56 -23.50
C LEU A 11 -33.13 16.28 -22.57
N VAL A 12 -31.84 16.28 -22.91
CA VAL A 12 -30.78 16.96 -22.13
C VAL A 12 -31.07 18.44 -21.90
N LYS A 13 -31.50 19.21 -22.91
CA LYS A 13 -31.90 20.62 -22.72
C LYS A 13 -32.98 20.80 -21.64
N ARG A 14 -33.89 19.83 -21.46
CA ARG A 14 -34.90 19.88 -20.39
C ARG A 14 -34.30 19.53 -19.03
N GLU A 15 -33.41 18.55 -18.97
CA GLU A 15 -32.68 18.23 -17.74
C GLU A 15 -31.89 19.45 -17.27
N VAL A 16 -31.21 20.17 -18.17
CA VAL A 16 -30.57 21.48 -17.89
C VAL A 16 -31.58 22.54 -17.41
N ASP A 17 -32.74 22.66 -18.07
CA ASP A 17 -33.80 23.61 -17.66
C ASP A 17 -34.47 23.23 -16.32
N GLU A 18 -34.40 21.97 -15.90
CA GLU A 18 -34.99 21.43 -14.67
C GLU A 18 -34.02 21.51 -13.49
N ILE A 19 -32.76 21.14 -13.71
CA ILE A 19 -31.62 21.36 -12.81
C ILE A 19 -31.46 22.86 -12.52
N LYS A 20 -31.56 23.73 -13.54
CA LYS A 20 -31.54 25.19 -13.31
C LYS A 20 -32.61 25.65 -12.31
N LYS A 21 -33.83 25.12 -12.41
CA LYS A 21 -34.91 25.46 -11.45
C LYS A 21 -34.64 24.93 -10.06
N GLN A 22 -34.01 23.75 -9.93
CA GLN A 22 -33.59 23.22 -8.63
C GLN A 22 -32.54 24.13 -7.98
N VAL A 23 -31.57 24.65 -8.76
CA VAL A 23 -30.58 25.64 -8.28
C VAL A 23 -31.24 26.98 -7.95
N ASP A 24 -32.05 27.55 -8.84
CA ASP A 24 -32.72 28.84 -8.59
C ASP A 24 -33.69 28.76 -7.38
N SER A 25 -34.31 27.61 -7.12
CA SER A 25 -35.05 27.34 -5.87
C SER A 25 -34.10 27.29 -4.68
N LEU A 26 -33.03 26.49 -4.74
CA LEU A 26 -32.10 26.33 -3.62
C LEU A 26 -31.44 27.66 -3.22
N VAL A 27 -31.07 28.51 -4.19
CA VAL A 27 -30.60 29.89 -3.94
C VAL A 27 -31.64 30.68 -3.15
N THR A 28 -32.92 30.56 -3.52
CA THR A 28 -34.02 31.26 -2.85
C THR A 28 -34.22 30.75 -1.43
N ASP A 29 -34.24 29.42 -1.25
CA ASP A 29 -34.45 28.74 0.03
C ASP A 29 -33.32 29.02 1.04
N VAL A 30 -32.08 29.19 0.55
CA VAL A 30 -30.91 29.57 1.35
C VAL A 30 -30.93 31.07 1.71
N GLN A 31 -31.31 31.94 0.76
CA GLN A 31 -31.40 33.38 1.00
C GLN A 31 -32.57 33.78 1.91
N SER A 32 -33.62 32.97 2.02
CA SER A 32 -34.75 33.19 2.92
C SER A 32 -34.53 32.67 4.35
N GLN A 33 -33.47 31.86 4.58
CA GLN A 33 -33.22 31.14 5.84
C GLN A 33 -34.35 30.17 6.27
N ASP A 34 -35.20 29.75 5.33
CA ASP A 34 -36.41 28.95 5.61
C ASP A 34 -36.12 27.42 5.69
N GLU A 35 -34.91 26.99 5.30
CA GLU A 35 -34.41 25.62 5.45
C GLU A 35 -33.09 25.53 6.25
N SER A 36 -32.93 24.45 7.02
CA SER A 36 -31.71 24.14 7.76
C SER A 36 -30.51 23.89 6.82
N THR A 37 -29.36 24.49 7.14
CA THR A 37 -28.10 24.42 6.37
C THR A 37 -27.72 23.00 5.96
N GLU A 38 -27.84 22.03 6.86
CA GLU A 38 -27.55 20.60 6.60
C GLU A 38 -28.45 19.99 5.52
N LYS A 39 -29.71 20.42 5.42
CA LYS A 39 -30.62 19.97 4.35
C LYS A 39 -30.33 20.68 3.04
N ALA A 40 -30.10 21.99 3.08
CA ALA A 40 -29.73 22.77 1.90
C ALA A 40 -28.42 22.25 1.29
N PHE A 41 -27.43 21.89 2.11
CA PHE A 41 -26.16 21.30 1.68
C PHE A 41 -26.34 19.94 1.00
N ARG A 42 -27.17 19.05 1.56
CA ARG A 42 -27.52 17.77 0.89
C ARG A 42 -28.25 17.98 -0.44
N ARG A 43 -29.22 18.90 -0.49
CA ARG A 43 -29.90 19.28 -1.75
C ARG A 43 -28.90 19.85 -2.77
N CYS A 44 -27.90 20.61 -2.33
CA CYS A 44 -26.82 21.12 -3.17
C CYS A 44 -26.03 19.97 -3.81
N GLN A 45 -25.60 18.99 -3.01
CA GLN A 45 -24.87 17.80 -3.49
C GLN A 45 -25.71 16.92 -4.45
N GLU A 46 -27.00 16.72 -4.17
CA GLU A 46 -27.90 15.96 -5.06
C GLU A 46 -28.04 16.64 -6.44
N VAL A 47 -28.19 17.97 -6.46
CA VAL A 47 -28.30 18.75 -7.70
C VAL A 47 -26.96 18.82 -8.45
N GLN A 48 -25.82 18.90 -7.73
CA GLN A 48 -24.48 18.78 -8.33
C GLN A 48 -24.31 17.45 -9.07
N MET A 49 -24.61 16.33 -8.40
CA MET A 49 -24.51 14.99 -8.98
C MET A 49 -25.42 14.81 -10.20
N SER A 50 -26.59 15.46 -10.21
CA SER A 50 -27.49 15.51 -11.36
C SER A 50 -26.91 16.32 -12.55
N ALA A 51 -26.33 17.49 -12.26
CA ALA A 51 -25.68 18.35 -13.25
C ALA A 51 -24.48 17.67 -13.91
N GLU A 52 -23.57 17.09 -13.13
CA GLU A 52 -22.43 16.33 -13.64
C GLU A 52 -22.85 15.13 -14.50
N LYS A 53 -23.92 14.42 -14.10
CA LYS A 53 -24.45 13.28 -14.86
C LYS A 53 -25.04 13.71 -16.21
N THR A 54 -25.73 14.86 -16.22
CA THR A 54 -26.30 15.46 -17.44
C THR A 54 -25.19 15.95 -18.37
N LEU A 55 -24.09 16.50 -17.85
CA LEU A 55 -22.90 16.89 -18.62
C LEU A 55 -22.19 15.66 -19.22
N LYS A 56 -21.96 14.63 -18.41
CA LYS A 56 -21.40 13.33 -18.84
C LYS A 56 -22.29 12.62 -19.88
N THR A 57 -23.59 12.96 -19.94
CA THR A 57 -24.53 12.52 -20.99
C THR A 57 -24.40 13.37 -22.25
N LEU A 58 -24.47 14.71 -22.13
CA LEU A 58 -24.35 15.66 -23.23
C LEU A 58 -23.08 15.43 -24.04
N ASN A 59 -21.94 15.26 -23.37
CA ASN A 59 -20.64 15.15 -24.03
C ASN A 59 -20.54 13.87 -24.88
N LYS A 60 -21.25 12.80 -24.49
CA LYS A 60 -21.37 11.54 -25.25
C LYS A 60 -22.35 11.59 -26.44
N LEU A 61 -23.29 12.55 -26.48
CA LEU A 61 -24.25 12.64 -27.58
C LEU A 61 -23.59 13.08 -28.88
N THR A 62 -23.84 12.34 -29.96
CA THR A 62 -23.40 12.64 -31.32
C THR A 62 -24.57 13.02 -32.22
N LYS A 63 -24.26 13.64 -33.35
CA LYS A 63 -25.24 14.02 -34.38
C LYS A 63 -25.97 12.82 -35.01
N ALA A 64 -25.45 11.60 -34.83
CA ALA A 64 -26.05 10.36 -35.32
C ALA A 64 -27.14 9.79 -34.38
N ASP A 65 -27.17 10.23 -33.11
CA ASP A 65 -28.14 9.75 -32.11
C ASP A 65 -29.52 10.45 -32.25
N GLU A 66 -29.63 11.46 -33.10
CA GLU A 66 -30.83 12.26 -33.30
C GLU A 66 -31.87 11.60 -34.22
N LEU A 67 -33.12 11.54 -33.74
CA LEU A 67 -34.25 10.89 -34.44
C LEU A 67 -34.70 11.61 -35.72
N ALA A 68 -34.20 12.83 -35.96
CA ALA A 68 -34.39 13.60 -37.18
C ALA A 68 -33.24 14.63 -37.32
N PRO A 69 -32.86 15.06 -38.54
CA PRO A 69 -31.75 16.00 -38.73
C PRO A 69 -31.94 17.34 -37.98
N VAL A 70 -31.11 17.58 -36.97
CA VAL A 70 -31.12 18.83 -36.19
C VAL A 70 -30.22 19.88 -36.85
N GLY A 71 -30.82 20.97 -37.32
CA GLY A 71 -30.09 22.16 -37.78
C GLY A 71 -29.28 22.78 -36.64
N ASN A 72 -28.01 23.14 -36.94
CA ASN A 72 -27.03 23.68 -36.00
C ASN A 72 -26.85 22.82 -34.73
N TYR A 73 -26.90 21.48 -34.85
CA TYR A 73 -26.72 20.54 -33.75
C TYR A 73 -25.51 20.86 -32.87
N ASP A 74 -24.35 21.03 -33.51
CA ASP A 74 -23.05 21.16 -32.84
C ASP A 74 -22.96 22.47 -32.03
N GLN A 75 -23.44 23.58 -32.60
CA GLN A 75 -23.60 24.88 -31.92
C GLN A 75 -24.55 24.78 -30.71
N ARG A 76 -25.67 24.04 -30.84
CA ARG A 76 -26.64 23.85 -29.76
C ARG A 76 -26.13 22.94 -28.66
N LYS A 77 -25.33 21.92 -28.98
CA LYS A 77 -24.63 21.10 -27.98
C LYS A 77 -23.69 21.98 -27.15
N GLN A 78 -22.88 22.82 -27.80
CA GLN A 78 -21.95 23.74 -27.13
C GLN A 78 -22.67 24.82 -26.30
N GLU A 79 -23.85 25.28 -26.76
CA GLU A 79 -24.70 26.21 -25.99
C GLU A 79 -25.24 25.56 -24.71
N GLU A 80 -25.77 24.33 -24.76
CA GLU A 80 -26.21 23.62 -23.54
C GLU A 80 -25.04 23.22 -22.64
N GLU A 81 -23.86 22.93 -23.20
CA GLU A 81 -22.65 22.59 -22.44
C GLU A 81 -22.18 23.78 -21.59
N ARG A 82 -22.08 24.97 -22.19
CA ARG A 82 -21.79 26.21 -21.45
C ARG A 82 -22.85 26.50 -20.40
N ARG A 83 -24.14 26.44 -20.75
CA ARG A 83 -25.24 26.65 -19.79
C ARG A 83 -25.15 25.73 -18.57
N LEU A 84 -24.63 24.51 -18.74
CA LEU A 84 -24.48 23.54 -17.65
C LEU A 84 -23.20 23.74 -16.84
N GLN A 85 -22.13 24.27 -17.46
CA GLN A 85 -20.93 24.75 -16.76
C GLN A 85 -21.27 25.97 -15.87
N ASP A 86 -21.98 26.97 -16.39
CA ASP A 86 -22.48 28.14 -15.64
C ASP A 86 -23.30 27.72 -14.40
N ILE A 87 -24.07 26.63 -14.53
CA ILE A 87 -24.88 26.05 -13.44
C ILE A 87 -24.01 25.33 -12.41
N LEU A 88 -23.00 24.56 -12.84
CA LEU A 88 -22.08 23.85 -11.96
C LEU A 88 -21.22 24.81 -11.12
N GLU A 89 -20.72 25.89 -11.72
CA GLU A 89 -19.99 26.95 -11.01
C GLU A 89 -20.86 27.56 -9.90
N ARG A 90 -22.13 27.89 -10.22
CA ARG A 90 -23.06 28.47 -9.25
C ARG A 90 -23.48 27.48 -8.14
N ILE A 91 -23.55 26.19 -8.42
CA ILE A 91 -23.72 25.13 -7.40
C ILE A 91 -22.49 25.06 -6.48
N TYR A 92 -21.28 25.12 -7.05
CA TYR A 92 -20.04 25.08 -6.28
C TYR A 92 -19.91 26.24 -5.29
N THR A 93 -20.25 27.47 -5.71
CA THR A 93 -20.29 28.64 -4.82
C THR A 93 -21.31 28.47 -3.68
N LEU A 94 -22.51 27.95 -3.95
CA LEU A 94 -23.50 27.65 -2.90
C LEU A 94 -23.02 26.57 -1.92
N SER A 95 -22.28 25.57 -2.42
CA SER A 95 -21.70 24.50 -1.59
C SER A 95 -20.63 25.04 -0.63
N LEU A 96 -19.85 26.04 -1.08
CA LEU A 96 -18.90 26.79 -0.25
C LEU A 96 -19.62 27.66 0.81
N GLU A 97 -20.66 28.39 0.42
CA GLU A 97 -21.48 29.23 1.33
C GLU A 97 -22.21 28.40 2.41
N LEU A 98 -22.60 27.17 2.09
CA LEU A 98 -23.30 26.25 3.00
C LEU A 98 -22.37 25.37 3.85
N SER A 99 -21.07 25.37 3.58
CA SER A 99 -20.08 24.62 4.38
C SER A 99 -19.84 25.32 5.72
N PRO A 100 -19.76 24.58 6.85
CA PRO A 100 -19.55 25.19 8.16
C PRO A 100 -18.18 25.89 8.23
N PRO A 101 -18.09 27.09 8.85
CA PRO A 101 -16.85 27.86 8.86
C PRO A 101 -15.77 27.18 9.71
N GLY A 102 -14.67 26.80 9.05
CA GLY A 102 -13.43 26.41 9.73
C GLY A 102 -12.80 27.59 10.50
N PRO A 103 -11.85 27.32 11.41
CA PRO A 103 -11.30 28.34 12.30
C PRO A 103 -10.43 29.39 11.55
N SER A 104 -11.05 30.54 11.27
CA SER A 104 -10.43 31.85 11.02
C SER A 104 -9.49 32.01 9.81
N THR A 105 -10.03 32.60 8.75
CA THR A 105 -9.34 33.74 8.08
C THR A 105 -10.28 34.95 8.02
N THR A 106 -9.82 36.10 8.51
CA THR A 106 -10.49 37.39 8.31
C THR A 106 -10.10 37.99 6.96
N ALA A 107 -11.04 38.70 6.33
CA ALA A 107 -10.92 39.20 4.95
C ALA A 107 -9.60 39.92 4.61
N GLY A 108 -9.05 39.59 3.45
CA GLY A 108 -8.02 40.34 2.73
C GLY A 108 -8.39 40.36 1.24
N ASP A 109 -8.34 41.55 0.63
CA ASP A 109 -8.83 41.80 -0.73
C ASP A 109 -7.88 41.26 -1.81
N VAL A 110 -8.41 40.91 -2.99
CA VAL A 110 -7.66 40.30 -4.10
C VAL A 110 -7.71 41.16 -5.35
N SER A 111 -6.61 41.86 -5.63
CA SER A 111 -6.36 42.46 -6.94
C SER A 111 -5.71 41.44 -7.87
N LYS A 112 -6.27 41.29 -9.07
CA LYS A 112 -5.63 40.58 -10.20
C LYS A 112 -4.43 41.36 -10.71
N GLU A 113 -3.51 40.65 -11.36
CA GLU A 113 -3.00 41.07 -12.68
C GLU A 113 -2.69 39.80 -13.51
N ASP A 114 -2.93 39.89 -14.82
CA ASP A 114 -2.78 38.78 -15.77
C ASP A 114 -1.39 38.85 -16.45
N GLY A 115 -0.86 37.73 -16.96
CA GLY A 115 0.44 37.68 -17.65
C GLY A 115 0.56 36.46 -18.56
N GLU A 116 0.87 36.70 -19.84
CA GLU A 116 0.80 35.74 -20.94
C GLU A 116 2.20 35.26 -21.41
N ASP A 117 2.23 34.12 -22.10
CA ASP A 117 3.24 33.62 -23.07
C ASP A 117 4.74 33.50 -22.62
N ASN A 118 5.48 32.44 -22.97
CA ASN A 118 5.55 31.80 -24.29
C ASN A 118 5.91 30.31 -24.23
N GLU A 119 5.74 29.65 -25.37
CA GLU A 119 6.32 28.36 -25.75
C GLU A 119 7.80 28.52 -26.18
N ASP A 120 8.59 27.45 -26.11
CA ASP A 120 9.67 27.15 -27.07
C ASP A 120 10.01 25.64 -26.94
N ASP A 121 10.02 24.92 -28.06
CA ASP A 121 10.46 23.51 -28.16
C ASP A 121 11.97 23.44 -28.43
N ASP A 122 12.61 22.32 -28.05
CA ASP A 122 13.82 21.81 -28.74
C ASP A 122 13.93 20.29 -28.49
N ASP A 123 13.76 19.49 -29.54
CA ASP A 123 14.07 18.05 -29.59
C ASP A 123 15.55 17.83 -29.93
N ASP A 124 16.18 16.78 -29.41
CA ASP A 124 17.26 16.06 -30.13
C ASP A 124 17.40 14.61 -29.60
N ASP A 125 17.76 13.67 -30.49
CA ASP A 125 17.74 12.21 -30.28
C ASP A 125 19.08 11.62 -29.76
N ASP A 126 19.04 10.37 -29.25
CA ASP A 126 19.88 9.23 -29.71
C ASP A 126 19.88 8.00 -28.74
N GLU A 127 19.38 6.85 -29.24
CA GLU A 127 20.04 5.51 -29.41
C GLU A 127 20.97 4.90 -28.30
N GLU A 128 21.09 3.57 -28.05
CA GLU A 128 20.63 2.31 -28.71
C GLU A 128 20.83 1.02 -27.82
N GLU A 129 20.38 -0.17 -28.27
CA GLU A 129 20.94 -1.55 -28.00
C GLU A 129 20.81 -2.21 -26.57
N SER A 130 20.86 -3.55 -26.32
CA SER A 130 20.74 -4.80 -27.13
C SER A 130 20.23 -6.06 -26.34
N ASP A 131 19.72 -7.07 -27.08
CA ASP A 131 19.73 -8.57 -27.03
C ASP A 131 19.39 -9.53 -25.83
N ASP A 132 18.20 -10.16 -25.93
CA ASP A 132 17.83 -11.57 -26.29
C ASP A 132 18.01 -12.92 -25.47
N ASP A 133 17.29 -13.95 -25.96
CA ASP A 133 17.32 -15.46 -25.87
C ASP A 133 16.65 -16.28 -24.71
N ASN A 134 15.48 -16.91 -25.02
CA ASN A 134 15.07 -18.37 -25.05
C ASN A 134 15.34 -19.37 -23.85
N ASP A 135 14.60 -20.48 -23.59
CA ASP A 135 13.43 -21.19 -24.20
C ASP A 135 12.69 -22.17 -23.20
N ASP A 136 11.44 -22.59 -23.50
CA ASP A 136 10.59 -23.81 -23.19
C ASP A 136 10.82 -24.76 -21.94
N ASP A 137 9.88 -25.58 -21.39
CA ASP A 137 8.41 -25.85 -21.53
C ASP A 137 7.83 -26.66 -20.29
N ASP A 138 6.48 -26.66 -20.11
CA ASP A 138 5.49 -27.70 -19.63
C ASP A 138 5.62 -28.50 -18.27
N GLU A 139 4.59 -29.08 -17.59
CA GLU A 139 3.09 -29.09 -17.64
C GLU A 139 2.42 -29.53 -16.27
N GLU A 140 1.17 -29.09 -16.01
CA GLU A 140 -0.04 -29.68 -15.31
C GLU A 140 -0.01 -30.43 -13.91
N GLU A 141 -0.79 -30.05 -12.85
CA GLU A 141 -2.20 -30.39 -12.42
C GLU A 141 -2.37 -31.63 -11.45
N LYS A 142 -3.36 -31.84 -10.53
CA LYS A 142 -4.54 -31.11 -9.95
C LYS A 142 -5.21 -31.83 -8.71
N ARG A 143 -5.76 -31.04 -7.77
CA ARG A 143 -7.05 -31.16 -6.97
C ARG A 143 -7.23 -32.13 -5.77
N ALA A 144 -8.16 -31.92 -4.80
CA ALA A 144 -8.79 -30.71 -4.14
C ALA A 144 -9.89 -31.09 -3.08
N LEU A 145 -10.39 -30.10 -2.29
CA LEU A 145 -11.69 -30.01 -1.51
C LEU A 145 -11.86 -30.75 -0.15
N LYS A 146 -12.77 -30.36 0.79
CA LYS A 146 -13.15 -29.04 1.42
C LYS A 146 -14.11 -29.23 2.67
N PRO A 147 -14.36 -28.19 3.54
CA PRO A 147 -15.15 -28.25 4.80
C PRO A 147 -16.29 -27.18 4.93
N PRO A 148 -16.82 -26.90 6.15
CA PRO A 148 -17.32 -25.58 6.64
C PRO A 148 -16.68 -25.23 8.05
N SER A 149 -16.98 -24.28 8.97
CA SER A 149 -17.83 -23.07 9.25
C SER A 149 -17.02 -22.13 10.23
N GLN A 150 -17.41 -21.04 10.96
CA GLN A 150 -18.49 -20.01 10.98
C GLN A 150 -17.93 -18.68 11.66
N SER A 151 -18.70 -17.81 12.35
CA SER A 151 -18.27 -16.42 12.76
C SER A 151 -18.90 -15.77 14.04
N GLY A 152 -18.44 -14.57 14.47
CA GLY A 152 -18.94 -13.79 15.65
C GLY A 152 -18.44 -12.30 15.80
N PRO A 153 -18.91 -11.48 16.79
CA PRO A 153 -18.75 -10.00 16.86
C PRO A 153 -17.90 -9.40 18.04
N HIS A 154 -17.73 -8.06 18.09
CA HIS A 154 -16.74 -7.30 18.94
C HIS A 154 -17.33 -6.40 20.08
N VAL A 155 -16.56 -6.14 21.15
CA VAL A 155 -16.91 -5.34 22.37
C VAL A 155 -15.72 -4.46 22.87
N TYR A 156 -15.97 -3.38 23.64
CA TYR A 156 -14.97 -2.40 24.11
C TYR A 156 -15.17 -1.96 25.58
N THR A 157 -14.12 -1.45 26.22
CA THR A 157 -14.08 -0.96 27.63
C THR A 157 -13.44 0.43 27.71
N VAL A 158 -13.94 1.30 28.59
CA VAL A 158 -13.49 2.69 28.79
C VAL A 158 -12.25 2.77 29.69
N LEU A 159 -11.26 3.57 29.29
CA LEU A 159 -9.96 3.74 29.96
C LEU A 159 -9.92 4.89 30.98
N SER A 160 -10.69 5.95 30.74
CA SER A 160 -10.70 7.18 31.54
C SER A 160 -12.11 7.77 31.55
N ASP A 161 -12.46 8.52 32.60
CA ASP A 161 -13.72 9.26 32.66
C ASP A 161 -13.80 10.30 31.54
N PHE A 162 -14.90 10.30 30.79
CA PHE A 162 -15.23 11.33 29.81
C PHE A 162 -16.60 11.90 30.13
N LYS A 163 -16.67 13.22 30.29
CA LYS A 163 -17.91 13.96 30.53
C LYS A 163 -18.27 14.71 29.25
N GLY A 164 -19.48 14.49 28.74
CA GLY A 164 -19.98 15.19 27.57
C GLY A 164 -20.11 16.69 27.80
N GLU A 165 -19.66 17.47 26.84
CA GLU A 165 -19.70 18.94 26.84
C GLU A 165 -20.67 19.49 25.76
N GLN A 166 -21.05 18.66 24.78
CA GLN A 166 -21.94 19.03 23.67
C GLN A 166 -23.18 18.12 23.56
N GLU A 167 -24.21 18.61 22.88
CA GLU A 167 -25.47 17.88 22.66
C GLU A 167 -25.26 16.75 21.63
N GLY A 168 -24.89 15.57 22.13
CA GLY A 168 -24.56 14.38 21.32
C GLY A 168 -23.49 13.49 21.96
N ASP A 169 -22.76 14.00 22.96
CA ASP A 169 -21.74 13.27 23.69
C ASP A 169 -22.34 12.23 24.66
N LEU A 170 -21.73 11.05 24.74
CA LEU A 170 -22.06 10.06 25.77
C LEU A 170 -21.07 10.20 26.94
N SER A 171 -21.56 10.65 28.10
CA SER A 171 -20.74 10.67 29.33
C SER A 171 -20.51 9.24 29.83
N VAL A 172 -19.24 8.87 30.05
CA VAL A 172 -18.82 7.51 30.43
C VAL A 172 -17.74 7.52 31.50
N GLN A 173 -17.64 6.44 32.28
CA GLN A 173 -16.67 6.29 33.37
C GLN A 173 -15.65 5.20 33.08
N ARG A 174 -14.44 5.33 33.64
CA ARG A 174 -13.38 4.31 33.56
C ARG A 174 -13.89 2.94 34.01
N GLY A 175 -13.56 1.90 33.25
CA GLY A 175 -14.03 0.53 33.45
C GLY A 175 -15.38 0.21 32.80
N GLN A 176 -16.14 1.20 32.33
CA GLN A 176 -17.44 0.96 31.70
C GLN A 176 -17.31 0.21 30.36
N VAL A 177 -18.07 -0.87 30.18
CA VAL A 177 -18.14 -1.63 28.93
C VAL A 177 -19.15 -0.96 27.97
N LEU A 178 -18.75 -0.77 26.72
CA LEU A 178 -19.53 -0.14 25.66
C LEU A 178 -19.58 -1.03 24.41
N ARG A 179 -20.72 -0.97 23.71
CA ARG A 179 -20.85 -1.54 22.36
C ARG A 179 -20.67 -0.44 21.32
N ILE A 180 -19.64 -0.54 20.49
CA ILE A 180 -19.41 0.41 19.40
C ILE A 180 -20.38 0.09 18.25
N ILE A 181 -21.17 1.09 17.86
CA ILE A 181 -22.15 0.99 16.76
C ILE A 181 -21.53 1.47 15.45
N ARG A 182 -20.73 2.54 15.50
CA ARG A 182 -20.06 3.12 14.33
C ARG A 182 -18.74 3.75 14.71
N MET A 183 -17.70 3.41 13.96
CA MET A 183 -16.40 4.08 14.02
C MET A 183 -16.34 5.17 12.94
N THR A 184 -15.61 6.24 13.24
CA THR A 184 -15.38 7.41 12.38
C THR A 184 -13.90 7.73 12.34
N THR A 185 -13.46 8.44 11.29
CA THR A 185 -12.06 8.79 11.02
C THR A 185 -11.57 10.01 11.79
N ASP A 186 -12.49 10.81 12.33
CA ASP A 186 -12.24 11.95 13.25
C ASP A 186 -11.90 11.51 14.69
N GLY A 187 -12.06 10.23 15.02
CA GLY A 187 -11.82 9.68 16.35
C GLY A 187 -13.02 9.71 17.31
N TRP A 188 -14.19 10.18 16.91
CA TRP A 188 -15.39 10.33 17.76
C TRP A 188 -16.42 9.22 17.52
N TRP A 189 -16.23 8.08 18.18
CA TRP A 189 -16.96 6.85 17.91
C TRP A 189 -18.35 6.85 18.55
N LEU A 190 -19.37 6.42 17.78
CA LEU A 190 -20.73 6.26 18.28
C LEU A 190 -20.82 4.97 19.10
N ALA A 191 -20.92 5.13 20.41
CA ALA A 191 -21.05 4.05 21.38
C ALA A 191 -22.49 3.91 21.89
N GLN A 192 -22.80 2.73 22.42
CA GLN A 192 -23.97 2.47 23.25
C GLN A 192 -23.55 1.90 24.59
N ASP A 193 -24.06 2.47 25.69
CA ASP A 193 -23.81 1.98 27.05
C ASP A 193 -24.73 0.79 27.41
N SER A 194 -24.44 0.16 28.55
CA SER A 194 -25.25 -0.92 29.14
C SER A 194 -26.67 -0.50 29.56
N LYS A 195 -26.98 0.80 29.59
CA LYS A 195 -28.30 1.37 29.89
C LYS A 195 -29.09 1.69 28.62
N GLY A 196 -28.49 1.51 27.44
CA GLY A 196 -29.09 1.76 26.13
C GLY A 196 -28.89 3.18 25.57
N ASN A 197 -28.25 4.08 26.31
CA ASN A 197 -27.95 5.45 25.86
C ASN A 197 -26.94 5.43 24.71
N ARG A 198 -27.01 6.43 23.82
CA ARG A 198 -26.14 6.56 22.65
C ARG A 198 -25.60 7.97 22.52
N GLY A 199 -24.34 8.06 22.12
CA GLY A 199 -23.65 9.31 21.84
C GLY A 199 -22.21 9.04 21.42
N VAL A 200 -21.47 10.09 21.09
CA VAL A 200 -20.06 9.98 20.71
C VAL A 200 -19.15 9.93 21.93
N VAL A 201 -18.05 9.19 21.81
CA VAL A 201 -16.95 9.12 22.77
C VAL A 201 -15.60 9.15 22.02
N PRO A 202 -14.53 9.76 22.58
CA PRO A 202 -13.23 9.76 21.93
C PRO A 202 -12.62 8.35 21.91
N LYS A 203 -12.13 7.88 20.76
CA LYS A 203 -11.41 6.61 20.58
C LYS A 203 -10.27 6.42 21.59
N THR A 204 -9.57 7.50 21.93
CA THR A 204 -8.44 7.50 22.87
C THR A 204 -8.83 7.11 24.30
N TYR A 205 -10.13 7.14 24.63
CA TYR A 205 -10.68 6.75 25.93
C TYR A 205 -11.18 5.29 25.92
N LEU A 206 -10.90 4.50 24.86
CA LEU A 206 -11.40 3.14 24.67
C LEU A 206 -10.30 2.10 24.40
N LYS A 207 -10.51 0.89 24.93
CA LYS A 207 -9.72 -0.32 24.66
C LYS A 207 -10.66 -1.44 24.19
N MET A 208 -10.23 -2.29 23.25
CA MET A 208 -11.04 -3.45 22.86
C MET A 208 -11.11 -4.45 24.02
N GLY A 209 -12.32 -4.91 24.34
CA GLY A 209 -12.56 -5.92 25.37
C GLY A 209 -12.59 -7.30 24.73
N SER A 210 -11.61 -8.14 25.06
CA SER A 210 -11.77 -9.59 24.97
C SER A 210 -12.89 -10.04 25.93
N GLY A 211 -13.49 -11.20 25.69
CA GLY A 211 -14.47 -11.79 26.59
C GLY A 211 -13.94 -11.91 28.02
N VAL A 212 -14.83 -11.71 29.00
CA VAL A 212 -14.50 -11.57 30.43
C VAL A 212 -13.81 -12.83 30.98
N GLY A 213 -12.66 -12.63 31.62
CA GLY A 213 -12.25 -13.38 32.80
C GLY A 213 -12.42 -12.47 34.02
N ASP A 214 -12.82 -13.04 35.15
CA ASP A 214 -13.25 -12.30 36.34
C ASP A 214 -12.05 -11.81 37.18
N GLU A 215 -12.22 -10.70 37.90
CA GLU A 215 -11.30 -10.24 38.96
C GLU A 215 -12.10 -10.11 40.26
N GLY A 216 -11.64 -10.78 41.32
CA GLY A 216 -12.18 -10.74 42.67
C GLY A 216 -11.05 -10.92 43.69
N GLU A 217 -11.14 -10.21 44.80
CA GLU A 217 -10.07 -10.00 45.79
C GLU A 217 -10.18 -10.98 47.00
N ASP A 218 -9.33 -10.74 48.01
CA ASP A 218 -9.40 -11.19 49.42
C ASP A 218 -8.58 -12.43 49.85
N ASP A 219 -7.33 -12.16 50.26
CA ASP A 219 -6.71 -12.36 51.61
C ASP A 219 -6.70 -13.71 52.41
N ASP A 220 -5.59 -13.82 53.16
CA ASP A 220 -5.33 -14.50 54.45
C ASP A 220 -4.95 -16.00 54.60
N ASP A 221 -4.10 -16.20 55.63
CA ASP A 221 -3.72 -17.38 56.45
C ASP A 221 -2.90 -18.60 55.90
N ASP A 222 -1.58 -18.51 56.16
CA ASP A 222 -0.74 -19.41 57.02
C ASP A 222 -0.32 -20.88 56.66
N ASP A 223 0.74 -21.28 57.39
CA ASP A 223 1.34 -22.61 57.69
C ASP A 223 2.00 -23.49 56.59
N ASP A 224 3.32 -23.29 56.47
CA ASP A 224 4.42 -24.23 56.85
C ASP A 224 4.53 -25.71 56.41
N ASP A 225 5.82 -26.13 56.36
CA ASP A 225 6.43 -27.47 56.52
C ASP A 225 6.24 -28.63 55.50
N ASP A 226 7.33 -28.85 54.76
CA ASP A 226 8.16 -30.08 54.68
C ASP A 226 7.70 -31.42 54.02
N ASP A 227 8.66 -31.90 53.21
CA ASP A 227 9.19 -33.26 53.05
C ASP A 227 8.44 -34.44 52.39
N ASP A 228 9.18 -35.01 51.43
CA ASP A 228 9.50 -36.44 51.21
C ASP A 228 8.45 -37.48 50.69
N ASP A 229 8.78 -37.92 49.47
CA ASP A 229 9.12 -39.31 49.09
C ASP A 229 8.12 -40.28 48.42
N GLU A 230 8.76 -41.08 47.55
CA GLU A 230 8.56 -42.50 47.19
C GLU A 230 7.15 -43.15 47.28
N LYS A 231 6.66 -44.01 46.36
CA LYS A 231 7.04 -44.61 45.06
C LYS A 231 6.04 -45.78 44.82
N ASP A 232 6.15 -46.42 43.66
CA ASP A 232 5.87 -47.86 43.40
C ASP A 232 4.47 -48.47 43.68
N ASN A 233 3.76 -48.72 42.56
CA ASN A 233 3.38 -50.07 42.06
C ASN A 233 2.67 -51.11 42.97
N SER A 234 1.42 -51.41 42.61
CA SER A 234 0.88 -52.76 42.32
C SER A 234 -0.53 -52.57 41.72
N ASP A 235 -0.88 -53.06 40.53
CA ASP A 235 -0.93 -54.43 39.98
C ASP A 235 -2.24 -55.18 40.35
N ASP A 236 -2.83 -55.84 39.34
CA ASP A 236 -3.78 -56.98 39.37
C ASP A 236 -5.21 -56.82 39.98
N GLU A 237 -6.27 -57.49 39.50
CA GLU A 237 -6.57 -58.12 38.19
C GLU A 237 -8.09 -58.41 38.04
N ASN A 238 -8.60 -58.37 36.81
CA ASN A 238 -9.61 -59.25 36.15
C ASN A 238 -11.05 -59.58 36.68
N GLU A 239 -11.83 -60.10 35.72
CA GLU A 239 -13.07 -60.93 35.79
C GLU A 239 -14.41 -60.32 36.29
N GLU A 240 -15.59 -60.56 35.68
CA GLU A 240 -15.96 -60.92 34.27
C GLU A 240 -17.51 -60.81 34.06
N SER A 241 -18.00 -60.96 32.81
CA SER A 241 -19.41 -61.20 32.38
C SER A 241 -20.45 -60.06 32.55
N GLU A 242 -21.48 -59.88 31.69
CA GLU A 242 -21.83 -60.42 30.34
C GLU A 242 -22.89 -59.51 29.63
N ASP A 243 -23.20 -59.81 28.36
CA ASP A 243 -24.38 -59.41 27.54
C ASP A 243 -24.59 -57.98 26.96
N GLU A 244 -24.19 -57.85 25.68
CA GLU A 244 -24.87 -57.26 24.49
C GLU A 244 -26.01 -56.20 24.61
N GLU A 245 -25.87 -55.03 23.94
CA GLU A 245 -26.49 -54.74 22.62
C GLU A 245 -26.11 -53.35 22.02
N ASP A 246 -25.68 -53.35 20.76
CA ASP A 246 -25.73 -52.35 19.67
C ASP A 246 -25.32 -50.84 19.79
N GLN A 247 -24.34 -50.51 18.91
CA GLN A 247 -24.24 -49.36 17.97
C GLN A 247 -23.75 -47.94 18.40
N ASP A 248 -22.53 -47.67 17.92
CA ASP A 248 -22.06 -46.45 17.23
C ASP A 248 -21.91 -45.12 18.00
N GLY A 249 -20.70 -44.88 18.54
CA GLY A 249 -20.35 -43.55 19.08
C GLY A 249 -18.94 -43.34 19.67
N GLU A 250 -17.89 -44.06 19.23
CA GLU A 250 -16.55 -43.89 19.85
C GLU A 250 -15.91 -42.52 19.56
N GLU A 251 -15.83 -41.69 20.60
CA GLU A 251 -14.74 -40.73 20.78
C GLU A 251 -13.49 -41.45 21.31
N LEU A 252 -12.35 -41.26 20.65
CA LEU A 252 -11.01 -41.44 21.23
C LEU A 252 -10.07 -40.44 20.53
N THR A 253 -9.14 -39.72 21.14
CA THR A 253 -8.84 -39.24 22.51
C THR A 253 -7.66 -38.27 22.30
N ASP A 254 -7.50 -37.31 23.21
CA ASP A 254 -6.34 -36.42 23.33
C ASP A 254 -4.98 -37.16 23.25
N ASP A 255 -3.98 -36.55 22.62
CA ASP A 255 -2.64 -36.58 23.21
C ASP A 255 -1.85 -35.30 22.92
N LYS A 256 -0.97 -34.93 23.85
CA LYS A 256 -0.43 -33.57 24.00
C LYS A 256 0.99 -33.46 23.49
N GLU A 257 1.31 -32.34 22.84
CA GLU A 257 2.62 -31.72 23.07
C GLU A 257 2.57 -30.18 23.05
N LYS A 258 3.17 -29.54 24.07
CA LYS A 258 3.27 -28.08 24.19
C LYS A 258 4.68 -27.63 23.87
N GLN A 259 4.84 -26.79 22.86
CA GLN A 259 5.95 -25.82 22.75
C GLN A 259 5.45 -24.63 21.90
N SER A 260 5.18 -23.47 22.52
CA SER A 260 6.17 -22.44 22.86
C SER A 260 6.76 -21.75 21.62
N GLY A 261 6.00 -20.78 21.08
CA GLY A 261 6.40 -19.96 19.95
C GLY A 261 5.33 -18.93 19.61
N ARG A 262 5.54 -17.66 20.01
CA ARG A 262 4.58 -16.55 19.80
C ARG A 262 4.62 -16.03 18.35
N SER A 263 4.23 -16.87 17.39
CA SER A 263 4.03 -16.42 16.01
C SER A 263 2.65 -15.78 15.85
N HIS A 264 2.61 -14.52 15.42
CA HIS A 264 1.37 -13.86 15.01
C HIS A 264 0.95 -14.43 13.65
N SER A 265 0.05 -15.40 13.67
CA SER A 265 -0.44 -16.03 12.45
C SER A 265 -1.32 -15.08 11.65
N ASN A 266 -0.80 -14.57 10.53
CA ASN A 266 -1.52 -13.76 9.52
C ASN A 266 -2.81 -14.42 9.00
N TRP A 267 -3.02 -15.69 9.32
CA TRP A 267 -4.23 -16.48 9.06
C TRP A 267 -5.52 -15.82 9.55
N GLY A 268 -5.49 -15.00 10.61
CA GLY A 268 -6.65 -14.24 11.07
C GLY A 268 -7.16 -13.25 10.01
N THR A 269 -6.27 -12.36 9.57
CA THR A 269 -6.51 -11.35 8.52
C THR A 269 -6.89 -12.02 7.19
N VAL A 270 -6.20 -13.10 6.82
CA VAL A 270 -6.49 -13.88 5.60
C VAL A 270 -7.84 -14.60 5.67
N ARG A 271 -8.25 -15.17 6.82
CA ARG A 271 -9.59 -15.75 6.99
C ARG A 271 -10.69 -14.72 6.86
N LYS A 272 -10.54 -13.56 7.52
CA LYS A 272 -11.52 -12.45 7.43
C LYS A 272 -11.73 -12.06 5.96
N ALA A 273 -10.65 -11.90 5.20
CA ALA A 273 -10.65 -11.60 3.78
C ALA A 273 -11.29 -12.68 2.86
N LEU A 274 -11.58 -13.88 3.37
CA LEU A 274 -12.31 -14.97 2.69
C LEU A 274 -13.79 -15.08 3.15
N THR A 275 -14.25 -14.22 4.07
CA THR A 275 -15.59 -14.29 4.69
C THR A 275 -16.42 -13.02 4.55
N GLU A 276 -15.81 -11.89 4.20
CA GLU A 276 -16.53 -10.65 3.88
C GLU A 276 -16.91 -10.64 2.39
N LEU A 277 -18.17 -10.28 2.08
CA LEU A 277 -18.68 -10.17 0.71
C LEU A 277 -18.04 -8.95 0.01
N ASP A 278 -16.87 -9.18 -0.57
CA ASP A 278 -16.03 -8.17 -1.19
C ASP A 278 -16.62 -7.71 -2.54
N ALA A 279 -16.26 -6.52 -3.01
CA ALA A 279 -16.69 -5.98 -4.31
C ALA A 279 -16.34 -6.93 -5.48
N THR A 280 -15.30 -7.76 -5.28
CA THR A 280 -14.85 -8.83 -6.17
C THR A 280 -15.87 -9.96 -6.34
N ASP A 281 -16.67 -10.29 -5.32
CA ASP A 281 -17.67 -11.37 -5.42
C ASP A 281 -18.82 -10.96 -6.35
N VAL A 282 -19.20 -9.68 -6.29
CA VAL A 282 -20.16 -9.10 -7.22
C VAL A 282 -19.58 -9.05 -8.64
N LEU A 283 -18.27 -8.82 -8.81
CA LEU A 283 -17.61 -8.91 -10.12
C LEU A 283 -17.59 -10.35 -10.65
N SER A 284 -17.28 -11.34 -9.81
CA SER A 284 -17.32 -12.77 -10.15
C SER A 284 -18.72 -13.21 -10.56
N ALA A 285 -19.75 -12.83 -9.79
CA ALA A 285 -21.15 -13.15 -10.08
C ALA A 285 -21.66 -12.48 -11.36
N MET A 286 -21.08 -11.35 -11.77
CA MET A 286 -21.36 -10.68 -13.05
C MET A 286 -20.55 -11.27 -14.23
N GLY A 287 -19.66 -12.25 -14.00
CA GLY A 287 -18.72 -12.75 -15.02
C GLY A 287 -17.68 -11.72 -15.46
N ALA A 288 -17.44 -10.68 -14.64
CA ALA A 288 -16.57 -9.55 -14.95
C ALA A 288 -15.10 -9.78 -14.56
N ILE A 289 -14.78 -10.85 -13.83
CA ILE A 289 -13.40 -11.30 -13.56
C ILE A 289 -13.27 -12.82 -13.73
N PRO A 290 -12.11 -13.35 -14.15
CA PRO A 290 -11.87 -14.80 -14.29
C PRO A 290 -12.00 -15.56 -12.97
N SER A 291 -12.40 -16.84 -13.02
CA SER A 291 -12.69 -17.64 -11.81
C SER A 291 -11.50 -17.86 -10.87
N GLY A 292 -10.27 -17.77 -11.41
CA GLY A 292 -9.03 -17.86 -10.64
C GLY A 292 -8.64 -16.58 -9.87
N PHE A 293 -9.32 -15.45 -10.07
CA PHE A 293 -8.95 -14.17 -9.45
C PHE A 293 -9.45 -14.06 -8.00
N ARG A 294 -8.77 -13.26 -7.18
CA ARG A 294 -9.10 -12.95 -5.78
C ARG A 294 -8.79 -11.50 -5.44
N PRO A 295 -9.28 -10.92 -4.33
CA PRO A 295 -8.65 -9.74 -3.73
C PRO A 295 -7.14 -9.98 -3.49
N SER A 296 -6.29 -8.99 -3.70
CA SER A 296 -4.83 -9.16 -3.49
C SER A 296 -4.48 -9.37 -2.02
N THR A 297 -3.84 -10.51 -1.75
CA THR A 297 -3.39 -10.96 -0.43
C THR A 297 -2.32 -10.02 0.14
N LEU A 298 -1.33 -9.68 -0.70
CA LEU A 298 -0.23 -8.81 -0.31
C LEU A 298 -0.69 -7.34 -0.22
N ASN A 299 -1.74 -6.94 -0.95
CA ASN A 299 -2.36 -5.63 -0.76
C ASN A 299 -3.10 -5.55 0.59
N LYS A 300 -3.87 -6.58 0.97
CA LYS A 300 -4.55 -6.59 2.28
C LYS A 300 -3.56 -6.50 3.43
N LEU A 301 -2.41 -7.20 3.37
CA LEU A 301 -1.31 -7.02 4.35
C LEU A 301 -0.71 -5.59 4.35
N LEU A 302 -0.54 -4.95 3.19
CA LEU A 302 -0.02 -3.57 3.09
C LEU A 302 -1.00 -2.47 3.58
N VAL A 303 -2.29 -2.81 3.71
CA VAL A 303 -3.37 -1.89 4.10
C VAL A 303 -3.84 -2.13 5.53
N GLU A 304 -4.11 -3.38 5.91
CA GLU A 304 -4.67 -3.74 7.23
C GLU A 304 -3.60 -3.76 8.34
N GLU A 305 -2.37 -4.23 8.03
CA GLU A 305 -1.26 -4.34 8.99
C GLU A 305 -0.35 -3.08 9.02
N GLY A 306 -0.85 -1.97 8.46
CA GLY A 306 -0.23 -0.64 8.52
C GLY A 306 1.18 -0.57 7.93
N VAL A 307 2.19 -0.35 8.79
CA VAL A 307 3.60 -0.24 8.40
C VAL A 307 4.36 -1.57 8.46
N ALA A 308 3.80 -2.62 9.06
CA ALA A 308 4.54 -3.85 9.40
C ALA A 308 5.22 -4.53 8.20
N TYR A 309 4.61 -4.46 7.01
CA TYR A 309 5.15 -5.05 5.77
C TYR A 309 5.78 -4.04 4.81
N ARG A 310 6.09 -2.82 5.27
CA ARG A 310 6.60 -1.72 4.43
C ARG A 310 8.13 -1.61 4.43
N GLY A 311 8.67 -0.94 3.41
CA GLY A 311 10.11 -0.68 3.32
C GLY A 311 10.60 0.23 4.45
N SER A 312 9.78 1.23 4.81
CA SER A 312 10.00 2.13 5.95
C SER A 312 10.22 1.41 7.29
N HIS A 313 9.54 0.28 7.52
CA HIS A 313 9.73 -0.54 8.71
C HIS A 313 11.02 -1.37 8.59
N TYR A 314 11.17 -2.17 7.53
CA TYR A 314 12.29 -3.13 7.41
C TYR A 314 13.69 -2.51 7.21
N VAL A 315 13.82 -1.20 6.94
CA VAL A 315 15.13 -0.51 6.91
C VAL A 315 15.68 -0.15 8.30
N GLN A 316 14.80 -0.08 9.30
CA GLN A 316 15.13 0.27 10.68
C GLN A 316 16.02 -0.81 11.36
N PRO A 317 16.69 -0.51 12.48
CA PRO A 317 17.40 -1.53 13.22
C PRO A 317 16.42 -2.43 13.98
N GLU A 318 16.87 -3.65 14.24
CA GLU A 318 16.13 -4.67 14.99
C GLU A 318 16.81 -4.86 16.35
N LEU A 319 16.05 -4.95 17.45
CA LEU A 319 16.59 -5.22 18.78
C LEU A 319 16.97 -6.69 18.94
N SER A 320 17.95 -6.95 19.79
CA SER A 320 18.24 -8.29 20.29
C SER A 320 17.19 -8.73 21.32
N GLN A 321 17.15 -10.04 21.60
CA GLN A 321 16.17 -10.64 22.52
C GLN A 321 16.19 -10.04 23.94
N SER A 322 17.31 -9.47 24.40
CA SER A 322 17.41 -8.78 25.69
C SER A 322 16.98 -7.32 25.66
N GLN A 323 16.73 -6.75 24.47
CA GLN A 323 16.46 -5.33 24.22
C GLN A 323 17.59 -4.35 24.64
N LEU A 324 18.78 -4.86 25.02
CA LEU A 324 19.92 -4.04 25.47
C LEU A 324 20.92 -3.68 24.35
N SER A 325 20.73 -4.21 23.14
CA SER A 325 21.57 -3.96 21.96
C SER A 325 20.83 -4.39 20.69
N PHE A 326 21.28 -3.95 19.51
CA PHE A 326 20.69 -4.34 18.23
C PHE A 326 21.07 -5.77 17.82
N SER A 327 20.13 -6.50 17.21
CA SER A 327 20.39 -7.82 16.60
C SER A 327 21.10 -7.70 15.26
N ASP A 328 21.05 -6.54 14.59
CA ASP A 328 21.44 -6.35 13.19
C ASP A 328 22.19 -5.05 12.83
N LEU A 329 22.57 -4.25 13.83
CA LEU A 329 23.36 -3.03 13.67
C LEU A 329 24.63 -3.10 14.51
N PHE A 330 25.80 -3.17 13.86
CA PHE A 330 27.11 -3.26 14.52
C PHE A 330 28.15 -2.44 13.76
N LEU A 331 29.11 -1.88 14.48
CA LEU A 331 30.29 -1.23 13.89
C LEU A 331 31.53 -2.13 13.97
N ASP A 332 32.40 -1.97 12.99
CA ASP A 332 33.78 -2.42 12.98
C ASP A 332 34.65 -1.41 13.77
N PRO A 333 35.35 -1.83 14.85
CA PRO A 333 35.98 -0.91 15.79
C PRO A 333 37.22 -0.21 15.21
N ASP A 334 37.92 -0.84 14.27
CA ASP A 334 39.15 -0.31 13.68
C ASP A 334 38.86 0.70 12.56
N THR A 335 37.74 0.54 11.85
CA THR A 335 37.40 1.37 10.68
C THR A 335 36.21 2.31 10.88
N GLY A 336 35.44 2.16 11.97
CA GLY A 336 34.22 2.94 12.23
C GLY A 336 33.08 2.68 11.23
N ARG A 337 33.13 1.57 10.50
CA ARG A 337 32.16 1.23 9.45
C ARG A 337 31.11 0.25 9.95
N VAL A 338 29.92 0.24 9.33
CA VAL A 338 28.97 -0.87 9.52
C VAL A 338 29.67 -2.19 9.24
N ARG A 339 29.59 -3.12 10.19
CA ARG A 339 30.22 -4.44 10.10
C ARG A 339 29.42 -5.31 9.13
N ALA A 340 30.07 -5.78 8.07
CA ALA A 340 29.44 -6.64 7.07
C ALA A 340 28.88 -7.93 7.70
N ARG A 341 27.59 -8.19 7.52
CA ARG A 341 26.89 -9.41 7.94
C ARG A 341 26.56 -10.30 6.75
N GLN A 342 26.98 -11.56 6.87
CA GLN A 342 26.39 -12.66 6.09
C GLN A 342 25.02 -13.01 6.69
N VAL A 343 24.07 -13.33 5.81
CA VAL A 343 22.73 -13.83 6.14
C VAL A 343 22.54 -15.16 5.40
N ARG A 344 21.64 -16.02 5.90
CA ARG A 344 21.38 -17.34 5.29
C ARG A 344 21.07 -17.27 3.80
N THR A 345 20.32 -16.27 3.36
CA THR A 345 19.94 -16.12 1.94
C THR A 345 20.08 -14.67 1.50
N CYS A 346 20.93 -14.44 0.49
CA CYS A 346 21.15 -13.14 -0.13
C CYS A 346 21.22 -13.33 -1.66
N VAL A 347 20.08 -13.22 -2.32
CA VAL A 347 19.93 -13.47 -3.77
C VAL A 347 19.64 -12.18 -4.52
N CYS A 348 20.05 -12.13 -5.79
CA CYS A 348 19.71 -11.06 -6.71
C CYS A 348 19.02 -11.67 -7.93
N PHE A 349 18.05 -10.95 -8.49
CA PHE A 349 17.22 -11.46 -9.56
C PHE A 349 16.65 -10.33 -10.42
N THR A 350 16.12 -10.67 -11.60
CA THR A 350 15.39 -9.74 -12.45
C THR A 350 14.01 -10.33 -12.78
N LEU A 351 12.95 -9.56 -12.54
CA LEU A 351 11.63 -9.83 -13.14
C LEU A 351 11.72 -9.52 -14.64
N TRP A 352 11.51 -10.51 -15.51
CA TRP A 352 11.67 -10.33 -16.96
C TRP A 352 10.34 -10.03 -17.66
N SER A 353 9.38 -10.94 -17.58
CA SER A 353 8.04 -10.73 -18.13
C SER A 353 7.01 -11.64 -17.48
N CYS A 354 5.73 -11.27 -17.58
CA CYS A 354 4.62 -12.18 -17.40
C CYS A 354 3.97 -12.44 -18.77
N ARG A 355 3.59 -13.68 -19.05
CA ARG A 355 2.98 -14.11 -20.31
C ARG A 355 1.61 -14.72 -20.06
N MET A 356 0.68 -14.52 -20.99
CA MET A 356 -0.69 -15.07 -20.98
C MET A 356 -1.60 -14.68 -19.80
N ILE A 357 -1.19 -13.71 -18.97
CA ILE A 357 -1.96 -13.28 -17.79
C ILE A 357 -3.36 -12.80 -18.21
N PRO A 358 -4.45 -13.31 -17.61
CA PRO A 358 -5.78 -12.82 -17.92
C PRO A 358 -5.96 -11.35 -17.54
N THR A 359 -6.94 -10.71 -18.14
CA THR A 359 -7.36 -9.35 -17.78
C THR A 359 -8.74 -9.41 -17.13
N PRO A 360 -9.08 -8.48 -16.22
CA PRO A 360 -10.48 -8.19 -15.89
C PRO A 360 -11.32 -7.97 -17.15
N GLY A 361 -12.60 -8.32 -17.06
CA GLY A 361 -13.57 -8.24 -18.13
C GLY A 361 -14.29 -6.89 -18.21
N VAL A 362 -15.44 -6.89 -18.89
CA VAL A 362 -16.25 -5.69 -19.11
C VAL A 362 -16.80 -5.12 -17.79
N GLY A 363 -16.82 -3.79 -17.69
CA GLY A 363 -17.27 -3.06 -16.48
C GLY A 363 -16.14 -2.64 -15.54
N VAL A 364 -14.89 -3.01 -15.83
CA VAL A 364 -13.69 -2.64 -15.07
C VAL A 364 -12.71 -1.87 -15.96
N GLN A 365 -12.13 -0.79 -15.44
CA GLN A 365 -11.01 -0.07 -16.04
C GLN A 365 -9.74 -0.37 -15.22
N VAL A 366 -8.73 -0.95 -15.86
CA VAL A 366 -7.42 -1.21 -15.25
C VAL A 366 -6.64 0.10 -15.10
N LEU A 367 -6.20 0.41 -13.89
CA LEU A 367 -5.35 1.57 -13.57
C LEU A 367 -3.87 1.19 -13.49
N SER A 368 -3.56 -0.01 -12.96
CA SER A 368 -2.19 -0.52 -12.93
C SER A 368 -2.13 -2.04 -13.11
N ARG A 369 -0.96 -2.51 -13.55
CA ARG A 369 -0.53 -3.91 -13.59
C ARG A 369 0.81 -3.96 -12.86
N HIS A 370 1.01 -4.94 -11.98
CA HIS A 370 2.19 -4.96 -11.11
C HIS A 370 2.43 -6.35 -10.54
N VAL A 371 3.59 -6.55 -9.94
CA VAL A 371 3.91 -7.71 -9.11
C VAL A 371 4.22 -7.20 -7.71
N ARG A 372 3.48 -7.70 -6.71
CA ARG A 372 3.88 -7.58 -5.30
C ARG A 372 4.68 -8.82 -4.94
N LEU A 373 5.79 -8.66 -4.24
CA LEU A 373 6.66 -9.78 -3.89
C LEU A 373 7.25 -9.64 -2.49
N CYS A 374 7.54 -10.79 -1.86
CA CYS A 374 8.10 -10.88 -0.51
C CYS A 374 8.86 -12.20 -0.30
N ALA A 375 9.70 -12.26 0.73
CA ALA A 375 10.16 -13.51 1.29
C ALA A 375 8.99 -14.26 1.94
N PHE A 376 8.87 -15.55 1.65
CA PHE A 376 7.77 -16.40 2.13
C PHE A 376 8.30 -17.81 2.37
N ASP A 377 7.83 -18.49 3.41
CA ASP A 377 8.26 -19.85 3.79
C ASP A 377 7.21 -20.94 3.56
N GLY A 378 6.14 -20.60 2.85
CA GLY A 378 4.97 -21.46 2.65
C GLY A 378 3.82 -21.20 3.63
N THR A 379 4.04 -20.45 4.73
CA THR A 379 2.99 -20.14 5.72
C THR A 379 2.91 -18.67 6.11
N GLN A 380 4.03 -17.93 6.14
CA GLN A 380 4.08 -16.53 6.55
C GLN A 380 5.05 -15.68 5.73
N VAL A 381 4.80 -14.36 5.73
CA VAL A 381 5.63 -13.36 5.05
C VAL A 381 6.79 -12.96 5.98
N LEU A 382 8.01 -12.91 5.43
CA LEU A 382 9.29 -12.80 6.18
C LEU A 382 10.14 -11.58 5.80
N SER A 383 9.63 -10.70 4.94
CA SER A 383 10.24 -9.43 4.55
C SER A 383 9.17 -8.35 4.38
N ASN A 384 9.59 -7.12 4.09
CA ASN A 384 8.70 -6.15 3.47
C ASN A 384 8.16 -6.70 2.14
N ILE A 385 6.98 -6.21 1.75
CA ILE A 385 6.39 -6.44 0.44
C ILE A 385 6.91 -5.33 -0.48
N HIS A 386 7.62 -5.69 -1.53
CA HIS A 386 8.05 -4.77 -2.59
C HIS A 386 7.07 -4.86 -3.78
N THR A 387 6.86 -3.75 -4.48
CA THR A 387 5.94 -3.68 -5.62
C THR A 387 6.68 -3.16 -6.85
N VAL A 388 6.69 -3.94 -7.93
CA VAL A 388 7.22 -3.52 -9.23
C VAL A 388 6.06 -3.39 -10.21
N ARG A 389 5.89 -2.20 -10.78
CA ARG A 389 4.86 -1.90 -11.79
C ARG A 389 5.31 -2.43 -13.15
N ALA A 390 4.38 -3.07 -13.85
CA ALA A 390 4.59 -3.59 -15.19
C ALA A 390 4.21 -2.57 -16.27
N THR A 391 5.00 -2.52 -17.33
CA THR A 391 4.58 -1.98 -18.62
C THR A 391 3.84 -3.05 -19.42
N TYR A 392 3.03 -2.63 -20.39
CA TYR A 392 2.33 -3.55 -21.30
C TYR A 392 2.10 -2.87 -22.65
N ASN A 393 1.96 -3.67 -23.72
CA ASN A 393 1.62 -3.19 -25.05
C ASN A 393 0.11 -3.42 -25.30
N SER A 394 -0.58 -2.42 -25.85
CA SER A 394 -2.01 -2.53 -26.18
C SER A 394 -2.31 -3.60 -27.24
N LYS A 395 -1.32 -3.96 -28.07
CA LYS A 395 -1.40 -5.07 -29.04
C LYS A 395 -1.28 -6.46 -28.38
N SER A 396 -0.73 -6.55 -27.17
CA SER A 396 -0.52 -7.80 -26.43
C SER A 396 -0.83 -7.65 -24.93
N PRO A 397 -2.07 -7.31 -24.54
CA PRO A 397 -2.43 -6.88 -23.17
C PRO A 397 -2.34 -7.96 -22.08
N LYS A 398 -2.05 -9.21 -22.47
CA LYS A 398 -1.75 -10.36 -21.60
C LYS A 398 -0.24 -10.57 -21.35
N THR A 399 0.61 -9.81 -22.03
CA THR A 399 2.06 -9.83 -21.85
C THR A 399 2.47 -8.56 -21.12
N TRP A 400 3.13 -8.75 -19.98
CA TRP A 400 3.58 -7.68 -19.09
C TRP A 400 5.10 -7.70 -19.05
N SER A 401 5.73 -6.53 -19.10
CA SER A 401 7.19 -6.33 -19.11
C SER A 401 7.64 -5.47 -17.93
N PHE A 402 8.90 -5.61 -17.53
CA PHE A 402 9.54 -4.83 -16.46
C PHE A 402 10.86 -4.25 -16.97
N SER A 403 11.43 -3.27 -16.27
CA SER A 403 12.65 -2.54 -16.67
C SER A 403 12.64 -2.12 -18.16
N PRO A 404 11.63 -1.33 -18.61
CA PRO A 404 11.61 -0.82 -19.99
C PRO A 404 12.88 -0.04 -20.33
N LYS A 405 13.35 -0.16 -21.57
CA LYS A 405 14.36 0.77 -22.10
C LYS A 405 13.78 2.18 -22.15
N MET A 406 14.54 3.17 -21.70
CA MET A 406 14.20 4.58 -21.69
C MET A 406 15.48 5.43 -21.59
N THR A 407 15.40 6.67 -22.05
CA THR A 407 16.44 7.68 -21.82
C THR A 407 16.40 8.15 -20.37
N GLY A 408 17.57 8.19 -19.70
CA GLY A 408 17.70 8.62 -18.30
C GLY A 408 17.56 7.52 -17.24
N ILE A 409 17.26 7.91 -16.00
CA ILE A 409 17.22 7.01 -14.84
C ILE A 409 15.88 6.26 -14.80
N LEU A 410 15.93 4.93 -14.95
CA LEU A 410 14.76 4.05 -14.76
C LEU A 410 14.14 4.27 -13.36
N PRO A 411 12.83 4.62 -13.26
CA PRO A 411 12.16 4.80 -11.98
C PRO A 411 12.19 3.53 -11.12
N ALA A 412 12.42 3.71 -9.82
CA ALA A 412 12.50 2.68 -8.80
C ALA A 412 11.28 1.72 -8.81
N LEU A 413 10.11 2.23 -9.21
CA LEU A 413 8.86 1.48 -9.31
C LEU A 413 8.75 0.60 -10.58
N LEU A 414 9.48 0.91 -11.64
CA LEU A 414 9.51 0.12 -12.90
C LEU A 414 10.70 -0.86 -12.94
N ASP A 415 11.60 -0.77 -11.96
CA ASP A 415 12.83 -1.53 -11.90
C ASP A 415 12.61 -2.98 -11.41
N GLY A 416 12.60 -3.92 -12.34
CA GLY A 416 12.52 -5.36 -12.07
C GLY A 416 13.80 -5.96 -11.48
N ASP A 417 14.89 -5.19 -11.40
CA ASP A 417 16.21 -5.65 -10.95
C ASP A 417 16.30 -5.60 -9.42
N CYS A 418 16.07 -6.74 -8.75
CA CYS A 418 15.85 -6.83 -7.31
C CYS A 418 16.93 -7.62 -6.53
N PHE A 419 16.99 -7.39 -5.22
CA PHE A 419 17.66 -8.27 -4.26
C PHE A 419 16.70 -8.69 -3.14
N LEU A 420 16.86 -9.92 -2.65
CA LEU A 420 16.32 -10.34 -1.37
C LEU A 420 17.46 -10.69 -0.41
N ARG A 421 17.48 -10.06 0.76
CA ARG A 421 18.13 -10.57 1.96
C ARG A 421 17.06 -11.18 2.87
N CYS A 422 17.34 -12.36 3.40
CA CYS A 422 16.57 -12.96 4.49
C CYS A 422 17.48 -13.85 5.34
N ASN A 423 17.28 -13.81 6.66
CA ASN A 423 18.03 -14.64 7.60
C ASN A 423 17.19 -15.78 8.22
N SER A 424 16.03 -16.08 7.64
CA SER A 424 15.19 -17.22 8.06
C SER A 424 15.91 -18.56 7.84
N ALA A 425 15.66 -19.50 8.76
CA ALA A 425 16.19 -20.85 8.70
C ALA A 425 15.25 -21.86 8.00
N SER A 426 14.08 -21.42 7.50
CA SER A 426 13.10 -22.31 6.89
C SER A 426 13.66 -23.01 5.64
N PRO A 427 13.55 -24.35 5.51
CA PRO A 427 13.94 -25.06 4.29
C PRO A 427 13.01 -24.75 3.10
N ASN A 428 11.84 -24.17 3.36
CA ASN A 428 10.86 -23.74 2.37
C ASN A 428 10.96 -22.25 2.04
N LEU A 429 12.03 -21.56 2.46
CA LEU A 429 12.23 -20.15 2.14
C LEU A 429 12.29 -19.92 0.61
N GLY A 430 11.41 -19.06 0.12
CA GLY A 430 11.33 -18.66 -1.27
C GLY A 430 10.91 -17.20 -1.45
N ILE A 431 10.80 -16.79 -2.72
CA ILE A 431 10.16 -15.54 -3.12
C ILE A 431 8.73 -15.86 -3.55
N LEU A 432 7.76 -15.25 -2.89
CA LEU A 432 6.37 -15.22 -3.33
C LEU A 432 6.17 -14.00 -4.25
N PHE A 433 5.50 -14.21 -5.38
CA PHE A 433 5.10 -13.18 -6.34
C PHE A 433 3.56 -13.23 -6.49
N GLU A 434 2.87 -12.13 -6.21
CA GLU A 434 1.44 -11.96 -6.49
C GLU A 434 1.30 -10.97 -7.67
N LEU A 435 0.73 -11.44 -8.78
CA LEU A 435 0.51 -10.65 -9.98
C LEU A 435 -0.78 -9.85 -9.80
N GLY A 436 -0.66 -8.55 -9.59
CA GLY A 436 -1.76 -7.67 -9.22
C GLY A 436 -2.26 -6.78 -10.35
N VAL A 437 -3.55 -6.43 -10.26
CA VAL A 437 -4.21 -5.39 -11.05
C VAL A 437 -5.00 -4.47 -10.13
N THR A 438 -4.59 -3.20 -10.08
CA THR A 438 -5.39 -2.14 -9.45
C THR A 438 -6.35 -1.57 -10.49
N PHE A 439 -7.62 -1.37 -10.11
CA PHE A 439 -8.67 -1.03 -11.05
C PHE A 439 -9.67 -0.02 -10.46
N ILE A 440 -10.48 0.57 -11.34
CA ILE A 440 -11.70 1.30 -11.00
C ILE A 440 -12.92 0.65 -11.68
N ARG A 441 -14.05 0.60 -10.99
CA ARG A 441 -15.27 -0.06 -11.45
C ARG A 441 -16.18 0.94 -12.17
N ASN A 442 -16.45 0.70 -13.45
CA ASN A 442 -17.10 1.67 -14.35
C ASN A 442 -18.54 2.02 -13.94
N SER A 443 -19.19 1.19 -13.13
CA SER A 443 -20.56 1.39 -12.64
C SER A 443 -20.67 2.16 -11.33
N THR A 444 -19.63 2.20 -10.50
CA THR A 444 -19.66 2.79 -9.14
C THR A 444 -18.58 3.85 -8.90
N GLY A 445 -17.50 3.89 -9.70
CA GLY A 445 -16.31 4.71 -9.42
C GLY A 445 -15.43 4.16 -8.28
N GLU A 446 -15.78 3.01 -7.73
CA GLU A 446 -15.07 2.29 -6.68
C GLU A 446 -13.72 1.77 -7.18
N ARG A 447 -12.65 1.93 -6.39
CA ARG A 447 -11.33 1.35 -6.67
C ARG A 447 -11.14 0.04 -5.92
N GLY A 448 -10.42 -0.90 -6.52
CA GLY A 448 -10.05 -2.17 -5.89
C GLY A 448 -8.73 -2.73 -6.42
N ASP A 449 -8.26 -3.81 -5.81
CA ASP A 449 -6.99 -4.47 -6.16
C ASP A 449 -7.16 -5.99 -6.19
N LEU A 450 -6.96 -6.58 -7.37
CA LEU A 450 -7.15 -8.01 -7.65
C LEU A 450 -5.79 -8.70 -7.80
N SER A 451 -5.65 -9.86 -7.18
CA SER A 451 -4.71 -10.87 -7.62
C SER A 451 -5.24 -11.53 -8.90
N CYS A 452 -4.45 -11.45 -9.96
CA CYS A 452 -4.61 -12.22 -11.19
C CYS A 452 -4.03 -13.65 -11.06
N GLY A 453 -3.41 -13.95 -9.92
CA GLY A 453 -2.72 -15.20 -9.62
C GLY A 453 -1.36 -14.96 -8.95
N TRP A 454 -0.72 -16.04 -8.50
CA TRP A 454 0.53 -16.01 -7.75
C TRP A 454 1.52 -17.10 -8.20
N ALA A 455 2.81 -16.82 -8.08
CA ALA A 455 3.89 -17.73 -8.37
C ALA A 455 4.87 -17.77 -7.18
N PHE A 456 5.60 -18.87 -7.02
CA PHE A 456 6.53 -19.06 -5.90
C PHE A 456 7.84 -19.70 -6.37
N LEU A 457 8.96 -19.14 -5.90
CA LEU A 457 10.31 -19.63 -6.19
C LEU A 457 11.01 -19.96 -4.87
N LYS A 458 10.96 -21.23 -4.45
CA LYS A 458 11.80 -21.79 -3.37
C LYS A 458 13.27 -21.53 -3.72
N LEU A 459 14.04 -20.92 -2.82
CA LEU A 459 15.42 -20.48 -3.11
C LEU A 459 16.49 -21.56 -2.89
N THR A 460 16.07 -22.73 -2.42
CA THR A 460 16.88 -23.93 -2.23
C THR A 460 16.34 -25.11 -3.04
N ASP A 461 17.22 -26.02 -3.45
CA ASP A 461 16.82 -27.35 -3.91
C ASP A 461 16.41 -28.26 -2.73
N ASP A 462 15.98 -29.48 -3.01
CA ASP A 462 15.52 -30.43 -1.98
C ASP A 462 16.68 -31.09 -1.20
N ALA A 463 17.94 -30.83 -1.58
CA ALA A 463 19.13 -31.12 -0.79
C ALA A 463 19.63 -29.90 0.01
N GLY A 464 18.93 -28.76 -0.07
CA GLY A 464 19.24 -27.52 0.66
C GLY A 464 20.26 -26.60 -0.01
N ASN A 465 20.73 -26.90 -1.23
CA ASN A 465 21.68 -26.04 -1.94
C ASN A 465 20.96 -24.80 -2.52
N PRO A 466 21.62 -23.62 -2.60
CA PRO A 466 21.05 -22.45 -3.27
C PRO A 466 20.77 -22.70 -4.76
N LEU A 467 19.65 -22.16 -5.26
CA LEU A 467 19.31 -22.24 -6.69
C LEU A 467 20.43 -21.72 -7.61
N PRO A 468 20.72 -22.39 -8.75
CA PRO A 468 21.68 -21.90 -9.74
C PRO A 468 21.21 -20.63 -10.45
N ASN A 469 22.17 -19.79 -10.86
CA ASN A 469 21.92 -18.58 -11.64
C ASN A 469 21.44 -18.92 -13.05
N ARG A 470 20.14 -18.80 -13.32
CA ARG A 470 19.51 -18.97 -14.64
C ARG A 470 18.16 -18.24 -14.68
N THR A 471 17.55 -18.20 -15.86
CA THR A 471 16.11 -17.90 -15.99
C THR A 471 15.29 -19.08 -15.47
N TYR A 472 14.24 -18.77 -14.72
CA TYR A 472 13.20 -19.69 -14.25
C TYR A 472 11.87 -19.23 -14.84
N GLU A 473 11.16 -20.13 -15.50
CA GLU A 473 9.76 -19.95 -15.82
C GLU A 473 8.92 -20.55 -14.69
N LEU A 474 7.97 -19.77 -14.16
CA LEU A 474 7.12 -20.13 -13.05
C LEU A 474 5.66 -20.15 -13.52
N PRO A 475 4.91 -21.26 -13.33
CA PRO A 475 3.48 -21.25 -13.55
C PRO A 475 2.81 -20.31 -12.56
N VAL A 476 1.87 -19.51 -13.03
CA VAL A 476 1.05 -18.64 -12.19
C VAL A 476 -0.20 -19.43 -11.78
N ASN A 477 -0.35 -19.64 -10.47
CA ASN A 477 -1.48 -20.32 -9.84
C ASN A 477 -2.62 -19.33 -9.58
N GLY A 478 -3.86 -19.82 -9.53
CA GLY A 478 -5.02 -19.00 -9.15
C GLY A 478 -5.21 -18.97 -7.64
N GLY A 479 -6.24 -18.24 -7.19
CA GLY A 479 -6.56 -18.13 -5.79
C GLY A 479 -5.57 -17.24 -5.04
N THR A 480 -5.48 -17.46 -3.73
CA THR A 480 -4.44 -16.91 -2.85
C THR A 480 -3.29 -17.91 -2.66
N PRO A 481 -2.11 -17.50 -2.15
CA PRO A 481 -0.97 -18.39 -1.84
C PRO A 481 -1.28 -19.51 -0.84
N TYR A 482 -2.44 -19.45 -0.17
CA TYR A 482 -2.92 -20.42 0.79
C TYR A 482 -4.04 -21.33 0.23
N GLU A 483 -4.53 -21.04 -0.98
CA GLU A 483 -5.46 -21.90 -1.72
C GLU A 483 -4.70 -22.88 -2.62
N LYS A 484 -5.01 -24.17 -2.51
CA LYS A 484 -4.50 -25.20 -3.44
C LYS A 484 -5.46 -25.39 -4.61
N ASP A 485 -4.90 -25.77 -5.76
CA ASP A 485 -5.63 -26.29 -6.94
C ASP A 485 -6.59 -25.33 -7.66
N VAL A 486 -6.45 -24.02 -7.45
CA VAL A 486 -7.23 -23.00 -8.16
C VAL A 486 -6.55 -22.68 -9.49
N THR A 487 -7.25 -22.90 -10.59
CA THR A 487 -6.76 -22.62 -11.95
C THR A 487 -7.00 -21.15 -12.33
N VAL A 488 -6.02 -20.49 -12.96
CA VAL A 488 -6.13 -19.09 -13.46
C VAL A 488 -7.06 -18.93 -14.67
N GLU A 489 -7.52 -20.06 -15.22
CA GLU A 489 -8.51 -20.19 -16.30
C GLU A 489 -8.03 -19.85 -17.72
N ALA A 490 -7.74 -20.91 -18.49
CA ALA A 490 -7.90 -20.94 -19.94
C ALA A 490 -9.06 -21.90 -20.28
N SER A 491 -9.82 -21.61 -21.34
CA SER A 491 -11.07 -22.33 -21.67
C SER A 491 -10.85 -23.85 -21.89
N VAL A 492 -11.33 -24.67 -20.95
CA VAL A 492 -11.09 -26.12 -20.97
C VAL A 492 -12.06 -26.86 -21.92
N THR A 493 -11.72 -26.90 -23.20
CA THR A 493 -12.02 -28.08 -24.01
C THR A 493 -10.94 -29.13 -23.73
N ARG A 494 -11.34 -30.31 -23.26
CA ARG A 494 -10.43 -31.45 -23.09
C ARG A 494 -9.81 -31.81 -24.45
N ALA A 495 -8.51 -31.59 -24.58
CA ALA A 495 -7.73 -32.00 -25.74
C ALA A 495 -7.46 -33.51 -25.70
N SER A 496 -7.30 -34.12 -26.89
CA SER A 496 -6.96 -35.54 -27.02
C SER A 496 -5.81 -35.71 -28.02
N GLY A 497 -4.59 -35.37 -27.60
CA GLY A 497 -3.37 -35.55 -28.39
C GLY A 497 -2.25 -34.61 -27.98
N VAL A 498 -1.02 -35.12 -27.96
CA VAL A 498 0.20 -34.45 -27.46
C VAL A 498 0.40 -33.04 -28.05
N PHE A 499 0.24 -32.87 -29.37
CA PHE A 499 0.36 -31.57 -30.03
C PHE A 499 -0.65 -30.52 -29.53
N GLN A 500 -1.82 -30.96 -29.07
CA GLN A 500 -2.87 -30.09 -28.55
C GLN A 500 -2.67 -29.79 -27.05
N GLN A 501 -1.97 -30.65 -26.31
CA GLN A 501 -1.52 -30.39 -24.93
C GLN A 501 -0.42 -29.31 -24.91
N ILE A 502 0.64 -29.45 -25.71
CA ILE A 502 1.68 -28.41 -25.90
C ILE A 502 1.05 -27.05 -26.29
N LEU A 503 0.01 -27.07 -27.14
CA LEU A 503 -0.73 -25.86 -27.53
C LEU A 503 -1.65 -25.29 -26.42
N GLN A 504 -1.97 -26.06 -25.38
CA GLN A 504 -2.65 -25.63 -24.16
C GLN A 504 -1.66 -25.16 -23.08
N ALA A 505 -0.53 -25.84 -22.90
CA ALA A 505 0.54 -25.45 -21.99
C ALA A 505 1.15 -24.08 -22.36
N ARG A 506 1.38 -23.83 -23.66
CA ARG A 506 1.77 -22.52 -24.21
C ARG A 506 0.71 -21.41 -24.06
N ARG A 507 -0.49 -21.73 -23.53
CA ARG A 507 -1.54 -20.77 -23.15
C ARG A 507 -1.65 -20.55 -21.64
N GLN A 508 -0.92 -21.30 -20.82
CA GLN A 508 -0.94 -21.15 -19.37
C GLN A 508 -0.25 -19.83 -18.96
N PRO A 509 -0.80 -19.10 -17.97
CA PRO A 509 -0.17 -17.93 -17.37
C PRO A 509 1.20 -18.26 -16.73
N LYS A 510 2.24 -17.55 -17.16
CA LYS A 510 3.66 -17.84 -16.83
C LYS A 510 4.39 -16.55 -16.40
N LEU A 511 5.26 -16.63 -15.39
CA LEU A 511 6.12 -15.54 -14.90
C LEU A 511 7.60 -15.93 -15.11
N LEU A 512 8.39 -15.07 -15.74
CA LEU A 512 9.82 -15.31 -16.00
C LEU A 512 10.69 -14.50 -15.02
N VAL A 513 11.54 -15.19 -14.25
CA VAL A 513 12.43 -14.60 -13.24
C VAL A 513 13.88 -15.08 -13.45
N LYS A 514 14.83 -14.16 -13.57
CA LYS A 514 16.25 -14.48 -13.83
C LYS A 514 17.09 -14.33 -12.56
N ILE A 515 17.46 -15.43 -11.90
CA ILE A 515 18.39 -15.42 -10.75
C ILE A 515 19.80 -15.11 -11.25
N LYS A 516 20.50 -14.19 -10.58
CA LYS A 516 21.82 -13.70 -11.00
C LYS A 516 22.77 -13.39 -9.85
N SER A 517 24.06 -13.56 -10.12
CA SER A 517 25.12 -13.21 -9.16
C SER A 517 25.34 -11.70 -9.09
N ALA A 518 25.19 -11.09 -7.91
CA ALA A 518 25.67 -9.72 -7.67
C ALA A 518 27.20 -9.61 -7.85
N ASN A 519 27.65 -8.48 -8.42
CA ASN A 519 29.08 -8.16 -8.51
C ASN A 519 29.69 -7.85 -7.12
N SER A 520 31.02 -7.77 -7.03
CA SER A 520 31.73 -7.58 -5.74
C SER A 520 31.36 -6.29 -5.01
N ARG A 521 31.14 -5.17 -5.71
CA ARG A 521 30.69 -3.89 -5.12
C ARG A 521 29.30 -4.04 -4.51
N ILE A 522 28.34 -4.59 -5.27
CA ILE A 522 26.97 -4.82 -4.80
C ILE A 522 26.95 -5.79 -3.61
N ARG A 523 27.67 -6.92 -3.67
CA ARG A 523 27.74 -7.87 -2.53
C ARG A 523 28.28 -7.22 -1.25
N ALA A 524 29.28 -6.35 -1.37
CA ALA A 524 29.88 -5.64 -0.23
C ALA A 524 28.98 -4.53 0.33
N GLN A 525 28.05 -3.97 -0.46
CA GLN A 525 27.05 -3.02 0.02
C GLN A 525 25.83 -3.74 0.62
N LEU A 526 25.35 -4.81 -0.03
CA LEU A 526 24.26 -5.65 0.47
C LEU A 526 24.59 -6.23 1.85
N SER A 527 25.83 -6.64 2.12
CA SER A 527 26.23 -7.16 3.44
C SER A 527 26.16 -6.14 4.58
N LEU A 528 25.98 -4.84 4.30
CA LEU A 528 25.76 -3.80 5.32
C LEU A 528 24.28 -3.64 5.69
N LEU A 529 23.36 -4.14 4.85
CA LEU A 529 21.92 -3.95 5.00
C LEU A 529 21.29 -4.92 6.03
N PRO A 530 20.08 -4.65 6.53
CA PRO A 530 19.34 -5.48 7.49
C PRO A 530 19.27 -6.99 7.18
N ASN A 531 18.91 -7.77 8.20
CA ASN A 531 18.78 -9.23 8.14
C ASN A 531 17.79 -9.71 7.07
N SER A 532 16.63 -9.06 7.02
CA SER A 532 15.59 -9.28 6.02
C SER A 532 15.27 -7.94 5.36
N LEU A 533 15.42 -7.85 4.04
CA LEU A 533 15.06 -6.67 3.24
C LEU A 533 14.94 -7.06 1.76
N LEU A 534 13.90 -6.57 1.11
CA LEU A 534 13.61 -6.78 -0.31
C LEU A 534 13.44 -5.44 -1.02
N HIS A 535 14.28 -5.15 -2.02
CA HIS A 535 14.19 -3.91 -2.80
C HIS A 535 14.88 -4.06 -4.17
N ASN A 536 14.69 -3.08 -5.05
CA ASN A 536 15.50 -2.94 -6.25
C ASN A 536 17.01 -2.72 -5.94
N LEU A 537 17.87 -3.17 -6.85
CA LEU A 537 19.34 -3.13 -6.76
C LEU A 537 19.88 -1.70 -6.88
N SER A 538 19.18 -0.87 -7.64
CA SER A 538 19.56 0.51 -7.93
C SER A 538 19.60 1.39 -6.66
N CYS A 539 18.75 1.15 -5.65
CA CYS A 539 18.77 1.85 -4.35
C CYS A 539 19.83 1.37 -3.35
N VAL A 540 20.53 0.24 -3.59
CA VAL A 540 21.43 -0.39 -2.59
C VAL A 540 22.51 0.55 -2.02
N HIS A 541 22.98 1.50 -2.83
CA HIS A 541 24.00 2.45 -2.40
C HIS A 541 23.48 3.52 -1.43
N LEU A 542 22.26 4.03 -1.64
CA LEU A 542 21.60 4.97 -0.72
C LEU A 542 21.23 4.27 0.60
N LEU A 543 20.69 3.05 0.51
CA LEU A 543 20.38 2.21 1.67
C LEU A 543 21.62 1.97 2.54
N ALA A 544 22.78 1.71 1.94
CA ALA A 544 24.04 1.52 2.66
C ALA A 544 24.57 2.82 3.31
N LEU A 545 24.37 3.98 2.68
CA LEU A 545 24.73 5.28 3.25
C LEU A 545 23.83 5.64 4.46
N HIS A 546 22.51 5.48 4.31
CA HIS A 546 21.56 5.63 5.42
C HIS A 546 21.90 4.69 6.59
N ARG A 547 22.18 3.41 6.30
CA ARG A 547 22.51 2.41 7.33
C ARG A 547 23.82 2.73 8.08
N GLN A 548 24.77 3.42 7.45
CA GLN A 548 25.95 3.94 8.13
C GLN A 548 25.63 5.16 9.01
N LEU A 549 24.83 6.13 8.53
CA LEU A 549 24.40 7.28 9.33
C LEU A 549 23.61 6.83 10.58
N LEU A 550 22.76 5.81 10.43
CA LEU A 550 22.04 5.16 11.52
C LEU A 550 23.01 4.50 12.52
N ALA A 551 24.10 3.88 12.05
CA ALA A 551 25.11 3.29 12.91
C ALA A 551 25.92 4.36 13.66
N ASP A 552 26.28 5.47 13.02
CA ASP A 552 26.97 6.59 13.66
C ASP A 552 26.10 7.15 14.81
N ALA A 553 24.85 7.53 14.49
CA ALA A 553 23.93 8.17 15.42
C ALA A 553 23.49 7.28 16.60
N LEU A 554 23.47 5.94 16.41
CA LEU A 554 23.03 5.00 17.46
C LEU A 554 24.18 4.37 18.26
N LEU A 555 25.40 4.29 17.71
CA LEU A 555 26.51 3.57 18.32
C LEU A 555 27.78 4.40 18.57
N MET A 556 27.92 5.59 17.96
CA MET A 556 29.08 6.48 18.15
C MET A 556 28.72 7.79 18.82
N ASP A 557 27.68 8.48 18.33
CA ASP A 557 27.35 9.85 18.76
C ASP A 557 26.64 9.90 20.12
N ARG A 558 26.24 8.74 20.65
CA ARG A 558 25.51 8.61 21.93
C ARG A 558 26.46 8.30 23.10
N PRO A 559 26.37 9.03 24.23
CA PRO A 559 27.23 8.80 25.41
C PRO A 559 26.90 7.49 26.16
N THR A 560 25.71 6.92 25.96
CA THR A 560 25.33 5.60 26.46
C THR A 560 24.27 4.96 25.56
N MET A 561 24.30 3.63 25.42
CA MET A 561 23.25 2.86 24.73
C MET A 561 21.97 2.68 25.59
N GLN A 562 22.02 2.94 26.90
CA GLN A 562 20.90 2.73 27.83
C GLN A 562 19.85 3.87 27.85
N ASN A 563 20.11 4.96 27.13
CA ASN A 563 19.19 6.11 27.04
C ASN A 563 18.14 5.92 25.92
N ALA A 564 16.99 6.59 26.02
CA ALA A 564 15.94 6.62 25.01
C ALA A 564 15.71 8.02 24.40
N ASP A 565 16.47 9.04 24.83
CA ASP A 565 16.35 10.43 24.36
C ASP A 565 16.23 10.58 22.83
N LEU A 566 15.37 11.52 22.44
CA LEU A 566 15.10 11.91 21.05
C LEU A 566 16.37 12.40 20.35
N ILE A 567 16.72 11.77 19.22
CA ILE A 567 17.91 12.12 18.45
C ILE A 567 17.52 13.11 17.36
N CYS A 568 17.98 14.37 17.46
CA CYS A 568 17.72 15.38 16.42
C CYS A 568 18.50 15.03 15.13
N ASN A 569 17.83 14.33 14.20
CA ASN A 569 18.39 13.89 12.93
C ASN A 569 17.26 13.72 11.89
N PRO A 570 16.91 14.79 11.15
CA PRO A 570 15.82 14.77 10.17
C PRO A 570 16.02 13.74 9.03
N VAL A 571 17.25 13.31 8.77
CA VAL A 571 17.52 12.29 7.75
C VAL A 571 17.07 10.92 8.23
N LEU A 572 17.34 10.55 9.48
CA LEU A 572 16.97 9.23 10.01
C LEU A 572 15.48 9.09 10.31
N SER A 573 14.81 10.16 10.74
CA SER A 573 13.35 10.20 10.94
C SER A 573 12.58 10.12 9.62
N THR A 574 13.07 10.75 8.54
CA THR A 574 12.31 10.89 7.30
C THR A 574 12.76 10.00 6.13
N PHE A 575 14.04 9.59 6.03
CA PHE A 575 14.50 8.72 4.94
C PHE A 575 13.69 7.41 4.81
N PRO A 576 13.27 6.73 5.89
CA PRO A 576 12.41 5.56 5.79
C PRO A 576 11.10 5.81 5.02
N LYS A 577 10.53 7.03 5.09
CA LYS A 577 9.30 7.42 4.39
C LYS A 577 9.44 7.35 2.86
N LEU A 578 10.65 7.49 2.32
CA LEU A 578 10.92 7.40 0.87
C LEU A 578 10.80 5.96 0.33
N LEU A 579 11.05 4.94 1.16
CA LEU A 579 10.91 3.54 0.72
C LEU A 579 9.44 3.14 0.49
N ASP A 580 8.52 3.97 0.95
CA ASP A 580 7.07 3.84 0.74
C ASP A 580 6.54 4.89 -0.28
N GLN A 581 7.39 5.78 -0.80
CA GLN A 581 7.09 6.83 -1.79
C GLN A 581 8.15 6.81 -2.90
N PRO A 582 8.00 5.93 -3.92
CA PRO A 582 9.07 5.66 -4.89
C PRO A 582 9.42 6.89 -5.75
N ASP A 583 8.49 7.81 -5.96
CA ASP A 583 8.69 9.09 -6.64
C ASP A 583 9.68 10.01 -5.89
N LEU A 584 9.59 10.09 -4.56
CA LEU A 584 10.60 10.78 -3.74
C LEU A 584 11.91 10.01 -3.63
N LEU A 585 11.89 8.68 -3.68
CA LEU A 585 13.12 7.88 -3.76
C LEU A 585 13.87 8.12 -5.07
N ASP A 586 13.15 8.25 -6.19
CA ASP A 586 13.70 8.62 -7.50
C ASP A 586 14.22 10.07 -7.54
N ALA A 587 13.56 11.02 -6.88
CA ALA A 587 14.09 12.37 -6.66
C ALA A 587 15.45 12.37 -5.93
N LEU A 588 15.60 11.56 -4.88
CA LEU A 588 16.88 11.39 -4.18
C LEU A 588 17.93 10.69 -5.07
N ARG A 589 17.55 9.66 -5.84
CA ARG A 589 18.45 8.96 -6.78
C ARG A 589 18.99 9.89 -7.84
N SER A 590 18.14 10.73 -8.43
CA SER A 590 18.51 11.70 -9.46
C SER A 590 19.48 12.75 -8.92
N THR A 591 19.10 13.43 -7.83
CA THR A 591 19.97 14.45 -7.20
C THR A 591 21.26 13.87 -6.62
N TRP A 592 21.28 12.62 -6.16
CA TRP A 592 22.50 11.93 -5.77
C TRP A 592 23.39 11.57 -6.96
N LEU A 593 22.82 11.14 -8.10
CA LEU A 593 23.60 10.84 -9.30
C LEU A 593 24.28 12.09 -9.85
N ASP A 594 23.55 13.20 -9.93
CA ASP A 594 24.09 14.52 -10.32
C ASP A 594 25.28 14.91 -9.42
N ALA A 595 25.09 14.84 -8.09
CA ALA A 595 26.15 15.10 -7.13
C ALA A 595 27.34 14.13 -7.32
N GLU A 596 27.09 12.82 -7.50
CA GLU A 596 28.14 11.83 -7.72
C GLU A 596 28.89 12.07 -9.04
N ILE A 597 28.28 12.58 -10.11
CA ILE A 597 28.97 12.94 -11.36
C ILE A 597 30.07 13.98 -11.11
N HIS A 598 29.80 14.98 -10.25
CA HIS A 598 30.77 16.03 -9.90
C HIS A 598 31.84 15.61 -8.86
N MET A 599 31.74 14.45 -8.21
CA MET A 599 32.72 13.99 -7.23
C MET A 599 34.00 13.40 -7.87
N SER A 600 35.17 13.79 -7.35
CA SER A 600 36.44 13.15 -7.74
C SER A 600 36.53 11.68 -7.31
N ARG A 601 37.39 10.90 -7.99
CA ARG A 601 37.67 9.49 -7.63
C ARG A 601 38.19 9.29 -6.20
N ALA A 602 38.71 10.33 -5.55
CA ALA A 602 39.12 10.30 -4.15
C ALA A 602 37.92 10.50 -3.21
N GLN A 603 37.05 11.49 -3.50
CA GLN A 603 35.80 11.72 -2.77
C GLN A 603 34.89 10.48 -2.80
N LYS A 604 34.72 9.84 -3.96
CA LYS A 604 33.95 8.58 -4.12
C LYS A 604 34.49 7.37 -3.34
N ARG A 605 35.64 7.50 -2.64
CA ARG A 605 36.23 6.46 -1.78
C ARG A 605 36.31 6.89 -0.30
N ASN A 606 36.04 8.17 -0.01
CA ASN A 606 36.08 8.75 1.33
C ASN A 606 34.68 8.67 1.96
N LEU A 607 34.45 7.68 2.82
CA LEU A 607 33.14 7.45 3.44
C LEU A 607 32.67 8.66 4.29
N PRO A 608 33.48 9.28 5.18
CA PRO A 608 33.11 10.54 5.83
C PRO A 608 32.63 11.64 4.88
N PHE A 609 33.30 11.85 3.74
CA PHE A 609 32.84 12.80 2.72
C PHE A 609 31.49 12.40 2.11
N LEU A 610 31.32 11.12 1.74
CA LEU A 610 30.07 10.61 1.18
C LEU A 610 28.89 10.74 2.15
N LYS A 611 29.11 10.58 3.46
CA LYS A 611 28.08 10.81 4.49
C LYS A 611 27.65 12.28 4.54
N GLN A 612 28.62 13.20 4.58
CA GLN A 612 28.35 14.65 4.61
C GLN A 612 27.62 15.11 3.35
N GLU A 613 28.07 14.67 2.18
CA GLU A 613 27.44 15.02 0.90
C GLU A 613 26.07 14.36 0.74
N PHE A 614 25.84 13.16 1.28
CA PHE A 614 24.51 12.52 1.27
C PHE A 614 23.50 13.28 2.13
N VAL A 615 23.88 13.67 3.37
CA VAL A 615 23.04 14.52 4.23
C VAL A 615 22.73 15.84 3.53
N LYS A 616 23.74 16.48 2.93
CA LYS A 616 23.59 17.73 2.18
C LYS A 616 22.63 17.59 0.99
N VAL A 617 22.82 16.60 0.12
CA VAL A 617 21.91 16.30 -1.00
C VAL A 617 20.49 16.07 -0.48
N TYR A 618 20.31 15.18 0.51
CA TYR A 618 19.00 14.85 1.09
C TYR A 618 18.25 16.08 1.63
N MET A 619 18.94 16.91 2.43
CA MET A 619 18.37 18.12 3.02
C MET A 619 18.03 19.19 1.95
N SER A 620 18.75 19.19 0.84
CA SER A 620 18.59 20.13 -0.28
C SER A 620 17.59 19.71 -1.36
N SER A 621 17.00 18.52 -1.28
CA SER A 621 16.06 18.01 -2.29
C SER A 621 14.82 17.38 -1.68
N VAL A 622 14.91 16.13 -1.20
CA VAL A 622 13.76 15.34 -0.75
C VAL A 622 13.23 15.76 0.61
N TYR A 623 14.08 16.26 1.50
CA TYR A 623 13.61 16.82 2.77
C TYR A 623 12.77 18.09 2.55
N PHE A 624 13.10 18.90 1.54
CA PHE A 624 12.27 20.04 1.11
C PHE A 624 10.92 19.55 0.58
N LEU A 625 10.93 18.58 -0.34
CA LEU A 625 9.71 18.03 -0.96
C LEU A 625 8.74 17.42 0.06
N LEU A 626 9.24 16.74 1.08
CA LEU A 626 8.43 16.15 2.16
C LEU A 626 7.61 17.19 2.95
N HIS A 627 8.11 18.43 3.08
CA HIS A 627 7.46 19.51 3.82
C HIS A 627 6.85 20.58 2.90
N SER A 628 6.73 20.30 1.60
CA SER A 628 6.22 21.25 0.62
C SER A 628 4.68 21.12 0.51
N PRO A 629 3.90 22.19 0.80
CA PRO A 629 2.44 22.14 0.80
C PRO A 629 1.85 22.00 -0.62
N SER A 630 2.66 22.23 -1.66
CA SER A 630 2.27 22.04 -3.07
C SER A 630 2.35 20.58 -3.51
N LEU A 631 3.01 19.68 -2.75
CA LEU A 631 3.13 18.26 -3.09
C LEU A 631 1.91 17.47 -2.59
N PRO A 632 1.03 16.95 -3.47
CA PRO A 632 -0.12 16.16 -3.03
C PRO A 632 0.30 14.86 -2.34
N CYS A 633 -0.52 14.32 -1.44
CA CYS A 633 -0.26 13.01 -0.83
C CYS A 633 -0.05 11.92 -1.88
N HIS A 634 0.92 11.02 -1.68
CA HIS A 634 1.15 9.89 -2.59
C HIS A 634 -0.07 8.97 -2.64
N ARG A 635 -0.50 8.59 -3.85
CA ARG A 635 -1.65 7.72 -4.10
C ARG A 635 -1.29 6.66 -5.14
N TRP A 636 -1.36 5.40 -4.72
CA TRP A 636 -1.05 4.27 -5.59
C TRP A 636 -2.05 4.16 -6.76
N ALA A 637 -1.51 4.02 -7.97
CA ALA A 637 -2.27 3.80 -9.20
C ALA A 637 -3.33 4.90 -9.42
N ASP A 638 -2.95 6.15 -9.22
CA ASP A 638 -3.79 7.32 -9.42
C ASP A 638 -3.16 8.26 -10.45
N PRO A 639 -3.25 7.98 -11.77
CA PRO A 639 -2.43 8.66 -12.78
C PRO A 639 -2.45 10.19 -12.72
N PRO A 640 -3.60 10.89 -12.50
CA PRO A 640 -3.60 12.34 -12.36
C PRO A 640 -2.82 12.83 -11.13
N SER A 641 -2.88 12.10 -10.02
CA SER A 641 -2.15 12.43 -8.78
C SER A 641 -0.65 12.07 -8.88
N GLU A 642 -0.31 11.00 -9.61
CA GLU A 642 1.07 10.63 -9.91
C GLU A 642 1.71 11.65 -10.87
N GLU A 643 1.00 12.09 -11.91
CA GLU A 643 1.41 13.13 -12.86
C GLU A 643 1.52 14.52 -12.21
N GLN A 644 0.60 14.87 -11.31
CA GLN A 644 0.69 16.12 -10.53
C GLN A 644 1.90 16.09 -9.58
N ARG A 645 2.13 15.00 -8.86
CA ARG A 645 3.34 14.84 -8.02
C ARG A 645 4.61 14.90 -8.84
N ALA A 646 4.67 14.22 -10.00
CA ALA A 646 5.83 14.25 -10.88
C ALA A 646 6.16 15.68 -11.35
N ARG A 647 5.16 16.47 -11.76
CA ARG A 647 5.34 17.87 -12.14
C ARG A 647 5.85 18.74 -10.99
N VAL A 648 5.27 18.61 -9.79
CA VAL A 648 5.71 19.37 -8.59
C VAL A 648 7.13 18.97 -8.18
N ILE A 649 7.47 17.69 -8.20
CA ILE A 649 8.82 17.19 -7.90
C ILE A 649 9.82 17.76 -8.92
N TYR A 650 9.53 17.67 -10.21
CA TYR A 650 10.44 18.16 -11.26
C TYR A 650 10.70 19.67 -11.15
N SER A 651 9.65 20.50 -11.13
CA SER A 651 9.80 21.96 -11.08
C SER A 651 10.46 22.44 -9.79
N THR A 652 10.19 21.77 -8.66
CA THR A 652 10.86 22.05 -7.39
C THR A 652 12.35 21.73 -7.47
N LEU A 653 12.72 20.52 -7.91
CA LEU A 653 14.13 20.12 -8.00
C LEU A 653 14.91 21.01 -8.96
N ASP A 654 14.30 21.43 -10.07
CA ASP A 654 14.94 22.32 -11.04
C ASP A 654 15.13 23.75 -10.49
N ALA A 655 14.11 24.32 -9.84
CA ALA A 655 14.25 25.61 -9.15
C ALA A 655 15.34 25.57 -8.07
N LEU A 656 15.43 24.48 -7.31
CA LEU A 656 16.46 24.28 -6.29
C LEU A 656 17.87 24.13 -6.90
N LYS A 657 18.01 23.50 -8.08
CA LYS A 657 19.28 23.46 -8.84
C LYS A 657 19.69 24.87 -9.28
N HIS A 658 18.78 25.62 -9.91
CA HIS A 658 19.03 27.00 -10.35
C HIS A 658 19.48 27.91 -9.20
N THR A 659 18.79 27.87 -8.05
CA THR A 659 19.16 28.64 -6.86
C THR A 659 20.56 28.28 -6.32
N GLN A 660 20.97 27.01 -6.38
CA GLN A 660 22.33 26.60 -6.01
C GLN A 660 23.41 27.13 -6.98
N HIS A 661 23.13 27.12 -8.29
CA HIS A 661 24.04 27.68 -9.29
C HIS A 661 24.20 29.20 -9.18
N THR A 662 23.11 29.94 -8.93
CA THR A 662 23.13 31.41 -8.83
C THR A 662 23.79 31.90 -7.54
N THR A 663 23.56 31.23 -6.40
CA THR A 663 24.08 31.69 -5.09
C THR A 663 25.48 31.18 -4.77
N GLY A 664 25.92 30.09 -5.41
CA GLY A 664 27.15 29.37 -5.05
C GLY A 664 27.08 28.66 -3.68
N GLN A 665 25.94 28.71 -2.99
CA GLN A 665 25.72 28.07 -1.70
C GLN A 665 24.91 26.80 -1.91
N SER A 666 25.61 25.66 -1.97
CA SER A 666 24.97 24.38 -2.29
C SER A 666 24.18 23.85 -1.09
N GLY A 667 22.85 23.94 -1.18
CA GLY A 667 21.92 23.04 -0.48
C GLY A 667 21.84 23.18 1.03
N GLY A 668 22.06 24.39 1.58
CA GLY A 668 21.87 24.64 3.01
C GLY A 668 20.39 24.65 3.42
N PRO A 669 20.08 24.58 4.73
CA PRO A 669 18.71 24.76 5.26
C PRO A 669 18.14 26.17 5.04
N GLN A 670 18.91 27.05 4.39
CA GLN A 670 18.53 28.40 3.97
C GLN A 670 17.25 28.42 3.11
N VAL A 671 17.02 27.36 2.34
CA VAL A 671 15.83 27.20 1.52
C VAL A 671 14.52 27.18 2.34
N PHE A 672 14.56 26.72 3.60
CA PHE A 672 13.41 26.69 4.50
C PHE A 672 13.12 28.04 5.19
N VAL A 673 13.96 29.05 4.97
CA VAL A 673 13.79 30.43 5.48
C VAL A 673 13.77 31.46 4.35
N ASP A 674 13.75 31.01 3.09
CA ASP A 674 13.56 31.84 1.91
C ASP A 674 12.04 32.06 1.68
N PRO A 675 11.55 33.31 1.73
CA PRO A 675 10.12 33.61 1.61
C PRO A 675 9.53 33.30 0.23
N MET A 676 10.33 32.95 -0.78
CA MET A 676 9.83 32.49 -2.08
C MET A 676 9.29 31.05 -2.02
N TYR A 677 9.63 30.27 -0.98
CA TYR A 677 9.18 28.89 -0.81
C TYR A 677 8.24 28.74 0.38
N GLN A 678 7.07 28.14 0.17
CA GLN A 678 6.13 27.81 1.24
C GLN A 678 6.42 26.45 1.84
N HIS A 679 6.25 26.33 3.15
CA HIS A 679 6.49 25.11 3.92
C HIS A 679 5.36 24.81 4.90
N LEU A 680 5.11 23.52 5.11
CA LEU A 680 4.35 23.05 6.26
C LEU A 680 5.18 23.30 7.54
N ALA A 681 4.51 23.58 8.65
CA ALA A 681 5.18 23.71 9.94
C ALA A 681 5.76 22.35 10.37
N PHE A 682 7.04 22.33 10.74
CA PHE A 682 7.72 21.09 11.16
C PHE A 682 7.08 20.50 12.41
N ASP A 683 6.65 19.23 12.33
CA ASP A 683 6.37 18.43 13.52
C ASP A 683 7.70 17.97 14.16
N VAL A 684 7.75 17.92 15.50
CA VAL A 684 8.95 17.50 16.22
C VAL A 684 9.36 16.08 15.84
N SER A 685 8.40 15.18 15.60
CA SER A 685 8.62 13.80 15.15
C SER A 685 9.27 13.69 13.76
N GLU A 686 9.27 14.76 12.96
CA GLU A 686 9.99 14.80 11.67
C GLU A 686 11.42 15.31 11.83
N LEU A 687 11.71 16.08 12.87
CA LEU A 687 13.06 16.52 13.24
C LEU A 687 13.80 15.51 14.13
N THR A 688 13.08 14.73 14.93
CA THR A 688 13.65 13.78 15.90
C THR A 688 13.40 12.32 15.55
N PHE A 689 14.46 11.52 15.53
CA PHE A 689 14.41 10.08 15.49
C PHE A 689 14.18 9.52 16.91
N GLU A 690 13.00 8.93 17.13
CA GLU A 690 12.62 8.28 18.39
C GLU A 690 12.89 6.77 18.34
N LEU A 691 13.95 6.32 19.02
CA LEU A 691 14.42 4.93 18.93
C LEU A 691 13.32 3.90 19.30
N LEU A 692 12.54 4.18 20.35
CA LEU A 692 11.56 3.23 20.88
C LEU A 692 10.33 3.04 19.98
N CYS A 693 10.01 4.00 19.11
CA CYS A 693 8.86 3.95 18.20
C CYS A 693 9.18 3.40 16.80
N VAL A 694 10.46 3.30 16.44
CA VAL A 694 10.88 2.92 15.07
C VAL A 694 11.60 1.57 14.97
N VAL A 695 12.08 1.02 16.08
CA VAL A 695 12.86 -0.21 16.10
C VAL A 695 11.98 -1.47 16.05
N ARG A 696 12.53 -2.53 15.45
CA ARG A 696 11.88 -3.82 15.22
C ARG A 696 12.22 -4.86 16.28
#